data_AF-A0A518FTV1-F1
#
_entry.id   AF-A0A518FTV1-F1
#
_cell.length_a   1.000
_cell.length_b   1.000
_cell.length_c   1.000
_cell.angle_alpha   90.00
_cell.angle_beta   90.00
_cell.angle_gamma   90.00
#
_symmetry.space_group_name_H-M   'P 1'
#
loop_
_entity.id
_entity.type
_entity.pdbx_description
1 polymer ?
#
loop_
_entity_poly.entity_id
_entity_poly.type
_entity_poly.pdbx_seq_one_letter_code
_entity_poly.pdbx_strand_id
1 'polypeptide(L)'
;MLTQWFQTSRLSEFCSFRASSANHTATRGGSPGKHCPLRAMHCFALAVLLGFTGCSSGPGNDDLAAFLREGHREVDAILILDGVEITKTEEVGDPPVLNLEFKVKEKSKVDMFNPISMEEAYQEYQYSPEKYNAALKRLNGLRQPERSETAQKLPKQENISRVYRKTVSKGDDINWTGTVTAEEKDGKWIFSGREGKPDESKITPKTVPRDQVPETAVVLDGTAKNKLTELIDQQKQFVQDVDAAEKQMEARLKREHAFLLKTVQSDTAWQALVPAQSGPAAKLRVRFVHQLKDGEKVYVLFEDQANPLLRATWVGALKLTEAPNPNARTFGSRSKSADGWIIDLAPADKDRDFPVSGLRPNIVFTLTGEDQLTWMNQKGPIVLTPDTNAPALPDYETLQKKILSQTAPGQTWEGTIQYKGETSNNLRLTFMDFRDNGNYVRLLVENQDDPFVVGVFEGTISTGPDHLYSWPVQLKTADKGIKVFGSKKILPLFGTGLHFVKLYLMFDAEGNMIGISRSAGSPPNELNLKIADKIDKLPAAADRWKNALKAGARWTGTITRGDQPKDKISMTVAEVRENGRIYRLFLENPDNPHQYRYFSATLDESDGSVDNYALVIEARSPVAQQTKFGHRFTVGDTDLFGRGKDNKNLFRLTPDGKELLCITEAKELIRLSPDAAPASKPLDQESVAKLWKQTCAKGSRWRGDLVNTKANQTLEVQLDFITGVDDVGNVDVEISSVKQRKLRMPFKGKLELDDDNVNAFALRLKRAARGIGDSAIFGKSANNGELYFRLSPDGSELIGMAGAPNKWEEFLDLKPLTAETEKSSSAGN
;
A
#
# COMPACT_ATOMS: atom_id res chain seq x y z
N MET A 1 37.62 13.67 17.99
CA MET A 1 37.40 13.32 19.41
C MET A 1 37.82 11.86 19.54
N LEU A 2 38.99 11.57 20.13
CA LEU A 2 39.22 11.46 21.58
C LEU A 2 38.38 10.30 22.16
N THR A 3 38.87 9.05 22.10
CA THR A 3 39.79 8.34 23.04
C THR A 3 39.03 7.68 24.22
N GLN A 4 39.03 6.36 24.48
CA GLN A 4 40.05 5.26 24.46
C GLN A 4 40.70 5.04 25.84
N TRP A 5 40.61 3.81 26.38
CA TRP A 5 41.55 3.02 27.25
C TRP A 5 40.77 1.92 28.00
N PHE A 6 41.30 0.75 28.38
CA PHE A 6 42.66 0.16 28.40
C PHE A 6 42.74 -1.09 27.46
N GLN A 7 43.78 -1.29 26.64
CA GLN A 7 45.03 -2.11 26.84
C GLN A 7 44.80 -3.65 26.96
N THR A 8 45.18 -4.51 25.98
CA THR A 8 46.52 -5.09 25.59
C THR A 8 47.08 -6.14 26.58
N SER A 9 47.26 -7.44 26.29
CA SER A 9 48.10 -8.17 25.27
C SER A 9 49.61 -8.15 25.60
N ARG A 10 50.49 -9.16 25.47
CA ARG A 10 50.64 -10.51 24.82
C ARG A 10 51.54 -11.42 25.72
N LEU A 11 51.79 -12.74 25.59
CA LEU A 11 51.83 -13.75 24.51
C LEU A 11 53.19 -13.88 23.74
N SER A 12 54.02 -14.89 24.10
CA SER A 12 55.06 -15.59 23.30
C SER A 12 55.67 -16.72 24.18
N GLU A 13 56.37 -17.77 23.71
CA GLU A 13 56.58 -18.45 22.40
C GLU A 13 56.95 -19.92 22.73
N PHE A 14 56.42 -20.97 22.11
CA PHE A 14 56.68 -21.48 20.75
C PHE A 14 58.16 -21.78 20.41
N CYS A 15 58.47 -23.07 20.19
CA CYS A 15 59.35 -23.47 19.08
C CYS A 15 59.21 -24.96 18.73
N SER A 16 59.36 -25.31 17.46
CA SER A 16 59.34 -26.69 16.95
C SER A 16 60.29 -26.81 15.77
N PHE A 17 61.15 -27.83 15.74
CA PHE A 17 62.07 -28.08 14.63
C PHE A 17 62.25 -29.58 14.35
N ARG A 18 62.64 -29.92 13.11
CA ARG A 18 62.82 -31.31 12.66
C ARG A 18 63.92 -31.39 11.58
N ALA A 19 64.54 -32.57 11.50
CA ALA A 19 65.33 -33.13 10.39
C ALA A 19 66.85 -32.83 10.28
N SER A 20 67.63 -33.88 10.58
CA SER A 20 68.91 -34.25 9.94
C SER A 20 70.17 -33.40 10.27
N SER A 21 71.41 -33.88 10.11
CA SER A 21 71.90 -35.16 9.54
C SER A 21 73.27 -35.61 10.10
N ALA A 22 73.63 -36.87 9.81
CA ALA A 22 74.99 -37.38 9.54
C ALA A 22 76.06 -37.61 10.66
N ASN A 23 76.63 -38.83 10.57
CA ASN A 23 78.07 -39.19 10.61
C ASN A 23 78.80 -39.79 11.86
N HIS A 24 79.38 -40.97 11.57
CA HIS A 24 80.71 -41.49 11.96
C HIS A 24 81.01 -42.18 13.32
N THR A 25 80.79 -43.51 13.32
CA THR A 25 81.77 -44.60 13.55
C THR A 25 82.66 -44.71 14.81
N ALA A 26 82.53 -45.88 15.48
CA ALA A 26 83.57 -46.69 16.16
C ALA A 26 84.29 -46.09 17.39
N THR A 27 84.80 -46.84 18.38
CA THR A 27 85.16 -48.28 18.56
C THR A 27 84.57 -48.83 19.88
N ARG A 28 84.32 -50.12 20.16
CA ARG A 28 85.01 -51.44 19.96
C ARG A 28 86.00 -51.79 21.10
N GLY A 29 85.64 -52.81 21.91
CA GLY A 29 86.45 -53.44 22.97
C GLY A 29 85.91 -53.18 24.39
N GLY A 30 85.90 -54.14 25.33
CA GLY A 30 86.18 -55.57 25.21
C GLY A 30 86.21 -56.30 26.56
N SER A 31 85.62 -57.51 26.65
CA SER A 31 85.77 -58.45 27.78
C SER A 31 87.06 -59.30 27.63
N PRO A 32 87.42 -60.22 28.55
CA PRO A 32 87.01 -60.43 29.96
C PRO A 32 88.24 -60.54 30.91
N GLY A 33 88.05 -60.86 32.21
CA GLY A 33 89.18 -61.24 33.07
C GLY A 33 88.82 -61.66 34.51
N LYS A 34 89.33 -62.82 34.96
CA LYS A 34 89.26 -63.32 36.35
C LYS A 34 90.56 -63.00 37.09
N HIS A 35 90.53 -62.74 38.40
CA HIS A 35 91.00 -63.68 39.44
C HIS A 35 91.01 -63.07 40.87
N CYS A 36 90.97 -63.95 41.88
CA CYS A 36 91.12 -63.68 43.32
C CYS A 36 92.62 -63.48 43.69
N PRO A 37 93.02 -62.95 44.87
CA PRO A 37 92.91 -63.70 46.13
C PRO A 37 92.80 -62.89 47.47
N LEU A 38 92.56 -63.65 48.57
CA LEU A 38 93.09 -63.62 49.97
C LEU A 38 93.89 -62.38 50.49
N ARG A 39 94.01 -62.03 51.79
CA ARG A 39 93.91 -62.78 53.09
C ARG A 39 93.75 -61.82 54.30
N ALA A 40 94.01 -62.26 55.54
CA ALA A 40 93.01 -62.46 56.61
C ALA A 40 93.67 -62.61 58.02
N MET A 41 93.02 -62.12 59.10
CA MET A 41 93.34 -62.40 60.53
C MET A 41 92.01 -62.51 61.32
N HIS A 42 91.73 -63.54 62.15
CA HIS A 42 92.42 -64.04 63.37
C HIS A 42 92.22 -63.11 64.58
N CYS A 43 91.92 -63.56 65.81
CA CYS A 43 91.78 -64.91 66.42
C CYS A 43 90.34 -65.09 67.03
N PHE A 44 89.92 -66.18 67.68
CA PHE A 44 90.54 -67.47 68.05
C PHE A 44 89.53 -68.64 67.89
N ALA A 45 89.44 -69.59 68.84
CA ALA A 45 88.56 -70.77 68.81
C ALA A 45 88.08 -71.21 70.21
N LEU A 46 86.95 -71.93 70.28
CA LEU A 46 86.79 -73.10 71.15
C LEU A 46 85.71 -74.04 70.58
N ALA A 47 85.76 -75.32 70.95
CA ALA A 47 84.77 -76.33 70.57
C ALA A 47 84.20 -77.01 71.83
N VAL A 48 82.97 -77.51 71.74
CA VAL A 48 82.56 -78.87 72.16
C VAL A 48 81.08 -79.05 71.78
N LEU A 49 80.72 -80.23 71.28
CA LEU A 49 79.33 -80.62 71.01
C LEU A 49 79.09 -82.03 71.59
N LEU A 50 78.53 -82.08 72.80
CA LEU A 50 77.83 -83.24 73.37
C LEU A 50 76.85 -82.71 74.44
N GLY A 51 75.55 -82.90 74.23
CA GLY A 51 74.50 -82.45 75.15
C GLY A 51 73.17 -82.25 74.41
N PHE A 52 72.10 -82.90 74.88
CA PHE A 52 70.81 -83.00 74.18
C PHE A 52 69.81 -81.87 74.54
N THR A 53 68.75 -81.77 73.70
CA THR A 53 67.42 -81.17 73.94
C THR A 53 67.28 -79.65 74.08
N GLY A 54 66.36 -79.08 73.29
CA GLY A 54 65.83 -77.72 73.46
C GLY A 54 65.32 -77.10 72.15
N CYS A 55 64.01 -77.16 71.89
CA CYS A 55 63.36 -76.43 70.79
C CYS A 55 62.01 -75.86 71.25
N SER A 56 61.80 -74.56 71.04
CA SER A 56 60.49 -73.93 70.87
C SER A 56 60.57 -72.97 69.68
N SER A 57 59.43 -72.66 69.06
CA SER A 57 59.35 -71.80 67.88
C SER A 57 58.22 -70.78 68.06
N GLY A 58 58.49 -69.53 67.70
CA GLY A 58 57.48 -68.46 67.68
C GLY A 58 56.32 -68.74 66.72
N PRO A 59 55.27 -67.91 66.73
CA PRO A 59 54.04 -68.15 65.98
C PRO A 59 54.32 -68.30 64.49
N GLY A 60 53.92 -69.43 63.91
CA GLY A 60 54.05 -69.67 62.48
C GLY A 60 53.04 -68.85 61.68
N ASN A 61 53.37 -68.59 60.41
CA ASN A 61 52.39 -68.09 59.45
C ASN A 61 51.18 -69.04 59.35
N ASP A 62 51.38 -70.36 59.57
CA ASP A 62 50.32 -71.37 59.60
C ASP A 62 49.40 -71.26 60.82
N ASP A 63 49.94 -70.95 62.01
CA ASP A 63 49.14 -70.74 63.23
C ASP A 63 48.26 -69.50 63.09
N LEU A 64 48.84 -68.40 62.58
CA LEU A 64 48.09 -67.19 62.26
C LEU A 64 47.07 -67.45 61.13
N ALA A 65 47.42 -68.27 60.14
CA ALA A 65 46.49 -68.66 59.07
C ALA A 65 45.38 -69.60 59.55
N ALA A 66 45.53 -70.31 60.67
CA ALA A 66 44.42 -71.01 61.31
C ALA A 66 43.46 -70.01 61.95
N PHE A 67 43.98 -69.11 62.80
CA PHE A 67 43.17 -68.07 63.46
C PHE A 67 42.41 -67.17 62.47
N LEU A 68 43.06 -66.73 61.39
CA LEU A 68 42.43 -65.87 60.38
C LEU A 68 41.32 -66.57 59.58
N ARG A 69 41.24 -67.91 59.59
CA ARG A 69 40.12 -68.68 59.01
C ARG A 69 38.94 -68.83 59.97
N GLU A 70 39.16 -68.71 61.28
CA GLU A 70 38.11 -68.83 62.31
C GLU A 70 37.45 -67.48 62.64
N GLY A 71 38.22 -66.39 62.61
CA GLY A 71 37.72 -65.05 62.89
C GLY A 71 36.92 -64.43 61.73
N HIS A 72 35.61 -64.63 61.68
CA HIS A 72 34.73 -64.08 60.64
C HIS A 72 34.57 -62.55 60.65
N ARG A 73 34.81 -61.91 59.50
CA ARG A 73 34.07 -60.75 58.98
C ARG A 73 33.10 -61.21 57.90
N GLU A 74 32.02 -60.46 57.63
CA GLU A 74 31.02 -60.84 56.61
C GLU A 74 31.62 -60.95 55.20
N VAL A 75 32.66 -60.17 54.89
CA VAL A 75 33.41 -60.23 53.62
C VAL A 75 34.30 -61.47 53.54
N ASP A 76 34.83 -61.99 54.65
CA ASP A 76 35.76 -63.14 54.60
C ASP A 76 35.04 -64.44 54.16
N ALA A 77 33.73 -64.53 54.36
CA ALA A 77 32.92 -65.68 53.92
C ALA A 77 33.03 -65.91 52.39
N ILE A 78 33.27 -64.86 51.61
CA ILE A 78 33.48 -64.92 50.15
C ILE A 78 34.96 -64.92 49.72
N LEU A 79 35.92 -64.98 50.66
CA LEU A 79 37.36 -65.00 50.37
C LEU A 79 38.03 -66.32 50.81
N ILE A 80 39.12 -66.72 50.17
CA ILE A 80 39.95 -67.89 50.52
C ILE A 80 41.33 -67.38 50.93
N LEU A 81 41.77 -67.72 52.14
CA LEU A 81 43.11 -67.44 52.62
C LEU A 81 44.16 -68.23 51.82
N ASP A 82 44.87 -67.55 50.92
CA ASP A 82 45.85 -68.11 49.97
C ASP A 82 47.28 -68.04 50.52
N GLY A 83 47.58 -67.04 51.35
CA GLY A 83 48.84 -66.92 52.07
C GLY A 83 48.80 -65.87 53.18
N VAL A 84 49.64 -66.06 54.20
CA VAL A 84 49.86 -65.12 55.31
C VAL A 84 51.36 -64.91 55.46
N GLU A 85 51.77 -63.67 55.64
CA GLU A 85 53.14 -63.26 55.94
C GLU A 85 53.11 -62.38 57.19
N ILE A 86 53.63 -62.87 58.32
CA ILE A 86 53.97 -62.01 59.46
C ILE A 86 55.13 -61.11 59.01
N THR A 87 54.84 -59.84 58.78
CA THR A 87 55.80 -58.86 58.29
C THR A 87 56.59 -58.16 59.39
N LYS A 88 56.09 -58.20 60.63
CA LYS A 88 56.75 -57.68 61.83
C LYS A 88 56.20 -58.40 63.07
N THR A 89 57.08 -58.65 64.02
CA THR A 89 56.77 -59.16 65.36
C THR A 89 57.35 -58.19 66.38
N GLU A 90 56.57 -57.77 67.36
CA GLU A 90 56.98 -56.86 68.43
C GLU A 90 56.47 -57.38 69.78
N GLU A 91 57.39 -57.62 70.71
CA GLU A 91 57.11 -58.23 72.02
C GLU A 91 56.76 -57.17 73.07
N VAL A 92 55.63 -57.37 73.76
CA VAL A 92 55.03 -56.36 74.65
C VAL A 92 54.50 -57.02 75.93
N GLY A 93 55.00 -56.58 77.09
CA GLY A 93 54.51 -57.00 78.41
C GLY A 93 55.26 -58.18 79.04
N ASP A 94 54.82 -58.56 80.24
CA ASP A 94 55.25 -59.75 81.00
C ASP A 94 54.00 -60.32 81.70
N PRO A 95 53.56 -61.57 81.43
CA PRO A 95 54.13 -62.50 80.44
C PRO A 95 54.09 -61.92 79.01
N PRO A 96 55.01 -62.35 78.12
CA PRO A 96 55.23 -61.70 76.84
C PRO A 96 54.08 -61.97 75.86
N VAL A 97 53.55 -60.88 75.29
CA VAL A 97 52.51 -60.92 74.26
C VAL A 97 53.05 -60.27 72.99
N LEU A 98 52.91 -60.94 71.85
CA LEU A 98 53.46 -60.51 70.56
C LEU A 98 52.40 -59.74 69.77
N ASN A 99 52.64 -58.45 69.51
CA ASN A 99 51.91 -57.72 68.47
C ASN A 99 52.53 -58.02 67.11
N LEU A 100 51.72 -58.54 66.20
CA LEU A 100 52.13 -58.93 64.86
C LEU A 100 51.51 -57.99 63.83
N GLU A 101 52.33 -57.37 62.98
CA GLU A 101 51.85 -56.74 61.74
C GLU A 101 52.00 -57.77 60.62
N PHE A 102 50.93 -58.02 59.87
CA PHE A 102 50.91 -59.07 58.86
C PHE A 102 50.27 -58.60 57.54
N LYS A 103 50.71 -59.23 56.45
CA LYS A 103 50.04 -59.19 55.15
C LYS A 103 49.28 -60.48 54.94
N VAL A 104 48.09 -60.32 54.40
CA VAL A 104 47.26 -61.42 53.91
C VAL A 104 47.16 -61.33 52.40
N LYS A 105 47.24 -62.50 51.77
CA LYS A 105 46.88 -62.74 50.39
C LYS A 105 45.66 -63.65 50.37
N GLU A 106 44.58 -63.17 49.79
CA GLU A 106 43.29 -63.87 49.69
C GLU A 106 42.83 -63.94 48.24
N LYS A 107 42.16 -65.04 47.87
CA LYS A 107 41.52 -65.21 46.57
C LYS A 107 40.01 -65.11 46.69
N SER A 108 39.38 -64.32 45.83
CA SER A 108 37.93 -64.20 45.85
C SER A 108 37.21 -65.47 45.36
N LYS A 109 36.18 -65.93 46.08
CA LYS A 109 35.31 -67.06 45.68
C LYS A 109 34.29 -66.66 44.60
N VAL A 110 34.06 -65.36 44.44
CA VAL A 110 33.00 -64.74 43.62
C VAL A 110 33.53 -63.51 42.89
N ASP A 111 32.78 -62.99 41.93
CA ASP A 111 33.03 -61.63 41.43
C ASP A 111 32.50 -60.58 42.42
N MET A 112 33.25 -59.50 42.63
CA MET A 112 32.91 -58.42 43.56
C MET A 112 32.87 -57.06 42.87
N PHE A 113 31.94 -56.22 43.32
CA PHE A 113 31.50 -55.02 42.61
C PHE A 113 31.41 -53.81 43.53
N ASN A 114 31.93 -52.67 43.09
CA ASN A 114 31.75 -51.38 43.74
C ASN A 114 30.62 -50.59 43.07
N PRO A 115 29.69 -49.97 43.83
CA PRO A 115 28.75 -49.01 43.27
C PRO A 115 29.51 -47.74 42.82
N ILE A 116 29.20 -47.26 41.62
CA ILE A 116 29.80 -46.05 41.02
C ILE A 116 28.70 -45.04 40.63
N SER A 117 29.09 -43.78 40.42
CA SER A 117 28.19 -42.73 39.92
C SER A 117 27.90 -42.90 38.42
N MET A 118 26.82 -42.26 37.93
CA MET A 118 26.52 -42.24 36.50
C MET A 118 27.59 -41.47 35.71
N GLU A 119 28.16 -40.42 36.29
CA GLU A 119 29.25 -39.63 35.73
C GLU A 119 30.53 -40.47 35.60
N GLU A 120 30.89 -41.21 36.64
CA GLU A 120 32.03 -42.15 36.62
C GLU A 120 31.85 -43.28 35.58
N ALA A 121 30.62 -43.76 35.42
CA ALA A 121 30.27 -44.77 34.43
C ALA A 121 30.30 -44.21 32.99
N TYR A 122 29.84 -42.98 32.76
CA TYR A 122 29.95 -42.32 31.46
C TYR A 122 31.41 -42.01 31.09
N GLN A 123 32.25 -41.62 32.05
CA GLN A 123 33.70 -41.39 31.82
C GLN A 123 34.42 -42.66 31.34
N GLU A 124 34.10 -43.83 31.92
CA GLU A 124 34.67 -45.13 31.53
C GLU A 124 34.38 -45.46 30.06
N TYR A 125 33.18 -45.14 29.58
CA TYR A 125 32.78 -45.28 28.17
C TYR A 125 33.11 -44.05 27.29
N GLN A 126 33.92 -43.11 27.79
CA GLN A 126 34.31 -41.85 27.11
C GLN A 126 33.11 -41.02 26.59
N TYR A 127 31.97 -41.12 27.28
CA TYR A 127 30.72 -40.47 26.89
C TYR A 127 30.53 -39.13 27.61
N SER A 128 30.02 -38.12 26.89
CA SER A 128 29.60 -36.85 27.48
C SER A 128 28.09 -36.64 27.29
N PRO A 129 27.29 -36.61 28.39
CA PRO A 129 25.85 -36.34 28.32
C PRO A 129 25.54 -34.90 27.89
N GLU A 130 26.51 -33.99 27.89
CA GLU A 130 26.33 -32.62 27.39
C GLU A 130 25.93 -32.60 25.91
N LYS A 131 26.44 -33.53 25.10
CA LYS A 131 26.10 -33.64 23.67
C LYS A 131 24.63 -34.03 23.48
N TYR A 132 24.12 -34.96 24.29
CA TYR A 132 22.70 -35.32 24.29
C TYR A 132 21.82 -34.19 24.82
N ASN A 133 22.22 -33.52 25.90
CA ASN A 133 21.52 -32.35 26.42
C ASN A 133 21.52 -31.16 25.43
N ALA A 134 22.56 -31.01 24.61
CA ALA A 134 22.61 -30.05 23.51
C ALA A 134 21.70 -30.47 22.34
N ALA A 135 21.65 -31.76 21.99
CA ALA A 135 20.72 -32.28 20.99
C ALA A 135 19.24 -32.12 21.41
N LEU A 136 18.91 -32.30 22.69
CA LEU A 136 17.56 -32.00 23.23
C LEU A 136 17.20 -30.51 23.11
N LYS A 137 18.17 -29.59 23.26
CA LYS A 137 17.95 -28.15 23.00
C LYS A 137 17.76 -27.89 21.51
N ARG A 138 18.58 -28.49 20.63
CA ARG A 138 18.49 -28.35 19.16
C ARG A 138 17.19 -28.93 18.59
N LEU A 139 16.71 -30.08 19.08
CA LEU A 139 15.39 -30.64 18.72
C LEU A 139 14.24 -29.65 18.94
N ASN A 140 14.33 -28.76 19.93
CA ASN A 140 13.32 -27.73 20.17
C ASN A 140 13.43 -26.51 19.24
N GLY A 141 14.57 -26.32 18.57
CA GLY A 141 14.77 -25.36 17.50
C GLY A 141 14.45 -25.89 16.10
N LEU A 142 14.33 -27.21 15.93
CA LEU A 142 13.90 -27.82 14.67
C LEU A 142 12.46 -27.46 14.32
N ARG A 143 12.16 -27.49 13.02
CA ARG A 143 10.83 -27.23 12.44
C ARG A 143 10.10 -28.52 12.07
N GLN A 144 8.81 -28.42 11.79
CA GLN A 144 8.01 -29.52 11.25
C GLN A 144 8.26 -29.71 9.75
N PRO A 145 8.36 -30.96 9.24
CA PRO A 145 8.10 -32.21 9.96
C PRO A 145 9.27 -32.75 10.79
N GLU A 146 10.51 -32.32 10.54
CA GLU A 146 11.74 -32.96 11.04
C GLU A 146 11.78 -33.07 12.57
N ARG A 147 11.25 -32.07 13.28
CA ARG A 147 11.08 -32.08 14.75
C ARG A 147 10.19 -33.22 15.23
N SER A 148 9.06 -33.48 14.58
CA SER A 148 8.15 -34.56 14.98
C SER A 148 8.73 -35.95 14.67
N GLU A 149 9.38 -36.10 13.51
CA GLU A 149 10.04 -37.34 13.10
C GLU A 149 11.21 -37.69 14.02
N THR A 150 11.99 -36.69 14.43
CA THR A 150 13.12 -36.87 15.34
C THR A 150 12.68 -37.03 16.80
N ALA A 151 11.60 -36.36 17.22
CA ALA A 151 11.03 -36.56 18.55
C ALA A 151 10.48 -37.98 18.76
N GLN A 152 9.99 -38.65 17.71
CA GLN A 152 9.61 -40.08 17.79
C GLN A 152 10.81 -41.01 18.02
N LYS A 153 12.04 -40.56 17.76
CA LYS A 153 13.30 -41.28 18.01
C LYS A 153 13.93 -40.97 19.37
N LEU A 154 13.26 -40.20 20.24
CA LEU A 154 13.76 -39.93 21.60
C LEU A 154 14.06 -41.26 22.33
N PRO A 155 15.25 -41.44 22.92
CA PRO A 155 15.58 -42.61 23.72
C PRO A 155 14.53 -42.82 24.82
N LYS A 156 14.15 -44.08 25.03
CA LYS A 156 13.20 -44.41 26.10
C LYS A 156 13.84 -44.06 27.44
N GLN A 157 13.02 -43.57 28.38
CA GLN A 157 13.49 -43.18 29.70
C GLN A 157 13.78 -44.42 30.55
N GLU A 158 14.94 -45.03 30.33
CA GLU A 158 15.40 -46.19 31.07
C GLU A 158 15.82 -45.79 32.50
N ASN A 159 15.09 -46.28 33.49
CA ASN A 159 15.36 -46.04 34.91
C ASN A 159 16.56 -46.88 35.39
N ILE A 160 17.77 -46.47 35.00
CA ILE A 160 19.03 -46.98 35.58
C ILE A 160 19.08 -46.53 37.04
N SER A 161 18.76 -47.43 37.96
CA SER A 161 18.63 -47.13 39.39
C SER A 161 19.97 -47.02 40.11
N ARG A 162 20.93 -47.89 39.75
CA ARG A 162 22.32 -47.95 40.26
C ARG A 162 23.23 -48.58 39.20
N VAL A 163 24.51 -48.23 39.24
CA VAL A 163 25.57 -48.83 38.41
C VAL A 163 26.65 -49.41 39.34
N TYR A 164 27.15 -50.59 38.98
CA TYR A 164 28.15 -51.34 39.74
C TYR A 164 29.30 -51.78 38.83
N ARG A 165 30.54 -51.37 39.14
CA ARG A 165 31.77 -51.79 38.42
C ARG A 165 32.40 -53.00 39.10
N LYS A 166 32.74 -54.03 38.34
CA LYS A 166 33.54 -55.16 38.80
C LYS A 166 34.96 -54.68 39.14
N THR A 167 35.41 -54.90 40.38
CA THR A 167 36.78 -54.51 40.80
C THR A 167 37.64 -55.70 41.21
N VAL A 168 37.03 -56.86 41.47
CA VAL A 168 37.75 -58.11 41.73
C VAL A 168 36.99 -59.27 41.06
N SER A 169 37.72 -60.15 40.37
CA SER A 169 37.19 -61.37 39.78
C SER A 169 37.31 -62.55 40.74
N LYS A 170 36.47 -63.57 40.54
CA LYS A 170 36.67 -64.88 41.15
C LYS A 170 38.06 -65.42 40.81
N GLY A 171 38.86 -65.69 41.84
CA GLY A 171 40.25 -66.16 41.75
C GLY A 171 41.31 -65.07 41.76
N ASP A 172 40.94 -63.78 41.67
CA ASP A 172 41.90 -62.67 41.76
C ASP A 172 42.47 -62.54 43.17
N ASP A 173 43.76 -62.16 43.22
CA ASP A 173 44.51 -61.93 44.46
C ASP A 173 44.18 -60.56 45.07
N ILE A 174 43.63 -60.58 46.27
CA ILE A 174 43.36 -59.45 47.16
C ILE A 174 44.46 -59.44 48.22
N ASN A 175 45.08 -58.29 48.42
CA ASN A 175 46.01 -58.09 49.52
C ASN A 175 45.34 -57.23 50.59
N TRP A 176 45.53 -57.58 51.86
CA TRP A 176 45.14 -56.73 52.98
C TRP A 176 46.20 -56.74 54.08
N THR A 177 46.34 -55.64 54.81
CA THR A 177 47.26 -55.52 55.94
C THR A 177 46.50 -55.46 57.24
N GLY A 178 47.04 -56.05 58.29
CA GLY A 178 46.40 -56.12 59.60
C GLY A 178 47.37 -56.20 60.76
N THR A 179 46.79 -56.07 61.95
CA THR A 179 47.45 -56.23 63.23
C THR A 179 46.67 -57.22 64.10
N VAL A 180 47.40 -58.01 64.88
CA VAL A 180 46.86 -59.04 65.77
C VAL A 180 47.80 -59.23 66.95
N THR A 181 47.26 -59.61 68.10
CA THR A 181 47.98 -59.80 69.35
C THR A 181 48.00 -61.30 69.68
N ALA A 182 49.18 -61.90 69.83
CA ALA A 182 49.40 -63.34 70.00
C ALA A 182 50.10 -63.67 71.33
N GLU A 183 49.63 -64.70 72.03
CA GLU A 183 50.07 -65.11 73.36
C GLU A 183 50.26 -66.65 73.39
N GLU A 184 51.38 -67.15 73.93
CA GLU A 184 51.60 -68.60 74.03
C GLU A 184 50.94 -69.17 75.30
N LYS A 185 50.02 -70.13 75.12
CA LYS A 185 49.35 -70.85 76.21
C LYS A 185 49.32 -72.35 75.92
N ASP A 186 49.72 -73.15 76.91
CA ASP A 186 49.76 -74.61 76.85
C ASP A 186 50.48 -75.18 75.61
N GLY A 187 51.54 -74.50 75.15
CA GLY A 187 52.32 -74.86 73.96
C GLY A 187 51.63 -74.56 72.63
N LYS A 188 50.69 -73.61 72.61
CA LYS A 188 50.01 -73.12 71.40
C LYS A 188 49.92 -71.59 71.40
N TRP A 189 50.02 -70.99 70.22
CA TRP A 189 49.79 -69.56 70.03
C TRP A 189 48.29 -69.27 69.94
N ILE A 190 47.78 -68.47 70.87
CA ILE A 190 46.41 -67.96 70.88
C ILE A 190 46.45 -66.51 70.41
N PHE A 191 45.64 -66.19 69.39
CA PHE A 191 45.59 -64.88 68.75
C PHE A 191 44.31 -64.14 69.12
N SER A 192 44.37 -62.80 69.16
CA SER A 192 43.27 -61.92 69.56
C SER A 192 43.39 -60.53 68.91
N GLY A 193 42.28 -59.78 68.84
CA GLY A 193 42.27 -58.39 68.37
C GLY A 193 42.65 -58.19 66.89
N ARG A 194 41.77 -58.58 65.95
CA ARG A 194 42.03 -58.46 64.49
C ARG A 194 41.58 -57.11 63.90
N GLU A 195 42.49 -56.15 63.87
CA GLU A 195 42.35 -54.97 62.99
C GLU A 195 42.99 -55.23 61.62
N GLY A 196 42.49 -54.55 60.59
CA GLY A 196 43.03 -54.69 59.24
C GLY A 196 42.16 -54.08 58.16
N LYS A 197 42.82 -53.62 57.09
CA LYS A 197 42.22 -52.89 55.96
C LYS A 197 42.60 -53.54 54.63
N PRO A 198 41.64 -53.73 53.71
CA PRO A 198 41.96 -54.17 52.36
C PRO A 198 42.70 -53.10 51.57
N ASP A 199 43.32 -53.51 50.47
CA ASP A 199 43.72 -52.62 49.39
C ASP A 199 42.50 -51.82 48.88
N GLU A 200 42.39 -50.56 49.33
CA GLU A 200 41.27 -49.66 49.04
C GLU A 200 41.14 -49.35 47.53
N SER A 201 42.16 -49.67 46.71
CA SER A 201 42.06 -49.58 45.25
C SER A 201 41.25 -50.72 44.61
N LYS A 202 41.07 -51.85 45.32
CA LYS A 202 40.30 -53.03 44.88
C LYS A 202 38.98 -53.20 45.62
N ILE A 203 38.98 -53.01 46.94
CA ILE A 203 37.84 -53.25 47.82
C ILE A 203 37.62 -52.04 48.72
N THR A 204 36.41 -51.48 48.68
CA THR A 204 35.97 -50.39 49.56
C THR A 204 34.94 -50.92 50.56
N PRO A 205 34.59 -50.16 51.62
CA PRO A 205 33.47 -50.49 52.51
C PRO A 205 32.08 -50.56 51.84
N LYS A 206 31.99 -50.32 50.52
CA LYS A 206 30.76 -50.43 49.71
C LYS A 206 30.83 -51.56 48.67
N THR A 207 31.92 -52.33 48.61
CA THR A 207 32.05 -53.48 47.71
C THR A 207 31.08 -54.58 48.13
N VAL A 208 30.35 -55.15 47.16
CA VAL A 208 29.40 -56.24 47.38
C VAL A 208 29.65 -57.41 46.41
N PRO A 209 29.37 -58.67 46.81
CA PRO A 209 29.41 -59.81 45.90
C PRO A 209 28.26 -59.81 44.89
N ARG A 210 28.40 -60.59 43.81
CA ARG A 210 27.48 -60.58 42.65
C ARG A 210 26.00 -60.79 43.00
N ASP A 211 25.71 -61.61 43.99
CA ASP A 211 24.38 -61.99 44.49
C ASP A 211 23.68 -60.88 45.27
N GLN A 212 24.45 -59.93 45.84
CA GLN A 212 23.92 -58.75 46.53
C GLN A 212 23.74 -57.54 45.57
N VAL A 213 24.19 -57.64 44.32
CA VAL A 213 23.92 -56.63 43.28
C VAL A 213 22.50 -56.82 42.73
N PRO A 214 21.59 -55.83 42.87
CA PRO A 214 20.20 -55.98 42.44
C PRO A 214 20.06 -56.29 40.94
N GLU A 215 19.15 -57.19 40.57
CA GLU A 215 18.88 -57.57 39.17
C GLU A 215 18.47 -56.38 38.27
N THR A 216 17.97 -55.30 38.86
CA THR A 216 17.58 -54.07 38.17
C THR A 216 18.75 -53.11 37.91
N ALA A 217 19.88 -53.29 38.60
CA ALA A 217 21.06 -52.45 38.45
C ALA A 217 21.87 -52.80 37.18
N VAL A 218 22.71 -51.87 36.73
CA VAL A 218 23.63 -52.12 35.61
C VAL A 218 24.99 -52.57 36.15
N VAL A 219 25.55 -53.60 35.55
CA VAL A 219 26.85 -54.18 35.91
C VAL A 219 27.85 -53.89 34.79
N LEU A 220 29.02 -53.37 35.17
CA LEU A 220 30.17 -53.14 34.29
C LEU A 220 31.25 -54.17 34.65
N ASP A 221 31.28 -55.29 33.92
CA ASP A 221 32.13 -56.46 34.15
C ASP A 221 33.09 -56.74 32.98
N GLY A 222 33.16 -55.83 32.00
CA GLY A 222 33.90 -56.01 30.75
C GLY A 222 33.07 -56.61 29.61
N THR A 223 31.81 -56.99 29.83
CA THR A 223 30.92 -57.40 28.73
C THR A 223 30.61 -56.23 27.79
N ALA A 224 30.60 -56.52 26.48
CA ALA A 224 30.50 -55.50 25.43
C ALA A 224 29.10 -54.88 25.28
N LYS A 225 28.07 -55.40 25.97
CA LYS A 225 26.69 -54.89 25.87
C LYS A 225 25.90 -55.08 27.17
N ASN A 226 25.55 -53.97 27.80
CA ASN A 226 24.64 -53.84 28.95
C ASN A 226 23.69 -52.64 28.75
N LYS A 227 22.69 -52.46 29.62
CA LYS A 227 21.68 -51.37 29.49
C LYS A 227 22.29 -49.97 29.43
N LEU A 228 23.40 -49.72 30.14
CA LEU A 228 24.07 -48.41 30.06
C LEU A 228 24.71 -48.20 28.68
N THR A 229 25.37 -49.21 28.11
CA THR A 229 25.88 -49.12 26.73
C THR A 229 24.74 -48.99 25.70
N GLU A 230 23.61 -49.67 25.90
CA GLU A 230 22.44 -49.55 25.04
C GLU A 230 21.80 -48.16 25.12
N LEU A 231 21.72 -47.57 26.31
CA LEU A 231 21.28 -46.18 26.50
C LEU A 231 22.26 -45.17 25.90
N ILE A 232 23.57 -45.37 26.10
CA ILE A 232 24.63 -44.54 25.51
C ILE A 232 24.54 -44.58 23.97
N ASP A 233 24.34 -45.75 23.38
CA ASP A 233 24.25 -45.89 21.93
C ASP A 233 22.91 -45.36 21.37
N GLN A 234 21.79 -45.53 22.08
CA GLN A 234 20.53 -44.81 21.78
C GLN A 234 20.74 -43.29 21.81
N GLN A 235 21.45 -42.76 22.81
CA GLN A 235 21.72 -41.32 22.95
C GLN A 235 22.70 -40.81 21.86
N LYS A 236 23.73 -41.57 21.50
CA LYS A 236 24.62 -41.27 20.35
C LYS A 236 23.84 -41.25 19.04
N GLN A 237 22.98 -42.26 18.81
CA GLN A 237 22.13 -42.35 17.63
C GLN A 237 21.17 -41.15 17.56
N PHE A 238 20.51 -40.80 18.67
CA PHE A 238 19.64 -39.62 18.74
C PHE A 238 20.39 -38.30 18.44
N VAL A 239 21.64 -38.14 18.90
CA VAL A 239 22.46 -36.97 18.52
C VAL A 239 22.70 -36.94 17.02
N GLN A 240 23.01 -38.08 16.39
CA GLN A 240 23.19 -38.18 14.93
C GLN A 240 21.87 -37.95 14.17
N ASP A 241 20.74 -38.41 14.69
CA ASP A 241 19.42 -38.15 14.13
C ASP A 241 19.06 -36.66 14.17
N VAL A 242 19.38 -35.95 15.26
CA VAL A 242 19.23 -34.49 15.34
C VAL A 242 20.20 -33.77 14.38
N ASP A 243 21.45 -34.21 14.27
CA ASP A 243 22.42 -33.68 13.29
C ASP A 243 21.98 -33.88 11.83
N ALA A 244 21.32 -35.00 11.52
CA ALA A 244 20.77 -35.28 10.21
C ALA A 244 19.49 -34.46 9.94
N ALA A 245 18.59 -34.38 10.93
CA ALA A 245 17.35 -33.63 10.85
C ALA A 245 17.57 -32.11 10.69
N GLU A 246 18.60 -31.55 11.33
CA GLU A 246 18.96 -30.14 11.16
C GLU A 246 19.44 -29.86 9.72
N LYS A 247 20.30 -30.71 9.16
CA LYS A 247 20.75 -30.61 7.76
C LYS A 247 19.61 -30.84 6.75
N GLN A 248 18.69 -31.76 7.05
CA GLN A 248 17.49 -32.01 6.25
C GLN A 248 16.57 -30.78 6.24
N MET A 249 16.34 -30.17 7.41
CA MET A 249 15.59 -28.93 7.56
C MET A 249 16.27 -27.77 6.82
N GLU A 250 17.58 -27.56 6.97
CA GLU A 250 18.33 -26.53 6.23
C GLU A 250 18.20 -26.73 4.71
N ALA A 251 18.35 -27.97 4.22
CA ALA A 251 18.19 -28.31 2.81
C ALA A 251 16.75 -28.11 2.32
N ARG A 252 15.73 -28.42 3.14
CA ARG A 252 14.32 -28.11 2.84
C ARG A 252 14.10 -26.60 2.76
N LEU A 253 14.40 -25.85 3.81
CA LEU A 253 14.18 -24.40 3.87
C LEU A 253 14.90 -23.67 2.73
N LYS A 254 16.11 -24.13 2.34
CA LYS A 254 16.85 -23.60 1.19
C LYS A 254 16.17 -23.90 -0.15
N ARG A 255 15.56 -25.08 -0.31
CA ARG A 255 14.73 -25.43 -1.49
C ARG A 255 13.44 -24.61 -1.53
N GLU A 256 12.69 -24.54 -0.42
CA GLU A 256 11.47 -23.74 -0.30
C GLU A 256 11.71 -22.26 -0.65
N HIS A 257 12.77 -21.66 -0.10
CA HIS A 257 13.16 -20.28 -0.40
C HIS A 257 13.50 -20.11 -1.88
N ALA A 258 14.33 -20.99 -2.45
CA ALA A 258 14.74 -20.91 -3.84
C ALA A 258 13.55 -21.11 -4.81
N PHE A 259 12.59 -21.99 -4.48
CA PHE A 259 11.38 -22.19 -5.25
C PHE A 259 10.48 -20.94 -5.17
N LEU A 260 10.11 -20.50 -3.97
CA LEU A 260 9.21 -19.35 -3.78
C LEU A 260 9.81 -18.08 -4.38
N LEU A 261 11.10 -17.84 -4.19
CA LEU A 261 11.81 -16.72 -4.82
C LEU A 261 11.74 -16.81 -6.35
N LYS A 262 12.01 -17.99 -6.94
CA LYS A 262 11.89 -18.21 -8.39
C LYS A 262 10.45 -18.01 -8.89
N THR A 263 9.43 -18.37 -8.11
CA THR A 263 8.02 -18.17 -8.45
C THR A 263 7.62 -16.69 -8.41
N VAL A 264 8.10 -15.93 -7.42
CA VAL A 264 7.91 -14.47 -7.37
C VAL A 264 8.70 -13.77 -8.49
N GLN A 265 9.85 -14.32 -8.88
CA GLN A 265 10.70 -13.83 -9.97
C GLN A 265 10.22 -14.22 -11.37
N SER A 266 9.15 -15.00 -11.53
CA SER A 266 8.65 -15.41 -12.85
C SER A 266 7.38 -14.67 -13.24
N ASP A 267 7.29 -14.27 -14.52
CA ASP A 267 6.08 -13.69 -15.12
C ASP A 267 4.93 -14.71 -15.28
N THR A 268 5.01 -15.84 -14.58
CA THR A 268 4.03 -16.91 -14.59
C THR A 268 2.74 -16.44 -13.92
N ALA A 269 1.68 -16.32 -14.71
CA ALA A 269 0.34 -16.24 -14.17
C ALA A 269 -0.09 -17.61 -13.61
N TRP A 270 -0.87 -17.56 -12.53
CA TRP A 270 -1.44 -18.73 -11.87
C TRP A 270 -2.96 -18.60 -11.82
N GLN A 271 -3.67 -19.73 -11.88
CA GLN A 271 -5.10 -19.83 -11.66
C GLN A 271 -5.36 -20.33 -10.24
N ALA A 272 -6.31 -19.71 -9.55
CA ALA A 272 -6.81 -20.13 -8.23
C ALA A 272 -8.34 -20.25 -8.27
N LEU A 273 -8.87 -21.40 -7.84
CA LEU A 273 -10.31 -21.63 -7.74
C LEU A 273 -10.79 -21.32 -6.32
N VAL A 274 -11.38 -20.15 -6.12
CA VAL A 274 -11.81 -19.66 -4.80
C VAL A 274 -13.28 -20.02 -4.53
N PRO A 275 -13.60 -20.79 -3.47
CA PRO A 275 -14.98 -21.08 -3.11
C PRO A 275 -15.68 -19.82 -2.56
N ALA A 276 -16.60 -19.25 -3.34
CA ALA A 276 -17.38 -18.05 -2.99
C ALA A 276 -18.16 -18.20 -1.66
N GLN A 277 -18.64 -17.09 -1.12
CA GLN A 277 -19.58 -17.12 0.02
C GLN A 277 -21.01 -17.45 -0.43
N SER A 278 -21.39 -17.01 -1.64
CA SER A 278 -22.66 -17.32 -2.30
C SER A 278 -22.43 -17.36 -3.82
N GLY A 279 -23.06 -18.33 -4.51
CA GLY A 279 -22.88 -18.53 -5.95
C GLY A 279 -21.75 -19.52 -6.33
N PRO A 280 -21.39 -19.62 -7.63
CA PRO A 280 -20.35 -20.52 -8.11
C PRO A 280 -18.95 -20.14 -7.60
N ALA A 281 -18.01 -21.09 -7.64
CA ALA A 281 -16.62 -20.81 -7.29
C ALA A 281 -15.99 -19.83 -8.30
N ALA A 282 -15.33 -18.79 -7.80
CA ALA A 282 -14.68 -17.78 -8.62
C ALA A 282 -13.34 -18.30 -9.13
N LYS A 283 -13.08 -18.12 -10.44
CA LYS A 283 -11.76 -18.38 -11.03
C LYS A 283 -10.98 -17.09 -11.04
N LEU A 284 -9.94 -17.02 -10.22
CA LEU A 284 -9.04 -15.87 -10.18
C LEU A 284 -7.75 -16.20 -10.90
N ARG A 285 -7.19 -15.20 -11.58
CA ARG A 285 -5.80 -15.18 -12.00
C ARG A 285 -4.99 -14.44 -10.94
N VAL A 286 -3.83 -14.99 -10.62
CA VAL A 286 -2.87 -14.48 -9.62
C VAL A 286 -1.54 -14.28 -10.34
N ARG A 287 -0.93 -13.11 -10.18
CA ARG A 287 0.37 -12.78 -10.79
C ARG A 287 1.26 -12.05 -9.80
N PHE A 288 2.54 -12.39 -9.78
CA PHE A 288 3.56 -11.53 -9.19
C PHE A 288 3.87 -10.44 -10.22
N VAL A 289 3.77 -9.16 -9.83
CA VAL A 289 3.84 -8.02 -10.78
C VAL A 289 4.96 -7.03 -10.45
N HIS A 290 5.50 -7.09 -9.24
CA HIS A 290 6.72 -6.38 -8.88
C HIS A 290 7.35 -7.04 -7.63
N GLN A 291 8.65 -6.83 -7.47
CA GLN A 291 9.45 -7.28 -6.33
C GLN A 291 10.63 -6.32 -6.13
N LEU A 292 11.04 -6.09 -4.88
CA LEU A 292 12.35 -5.49 -4.60
C LEU A 292 13.45 -6.56 -4.68
N LYS A 293 14.69 -6.14 -4.95
CA LYS A 293 15.83 -7.03 -5.28
C LYS A 293 16.01 -8.21 -4.32
N ASP A 294 15.82 -7.95 -3.02
CA ASP A 294 16.12 -8.86 -1.94
C ASP A 294 14.88 -9.63 -1.43
N GLY A 295 13.74 -9.54 -2.13
CA GLY A 295 12.48 -10.22 -1.79
C GLY A 295 11.66 -9.58 -0.66
N GLU A 296 12.17 -8.53 -0.01
CA GLU A 296 11.56 -7.85 1.14
C GLU A 296 10.15 -7.31 0.90
N LYS A 297 9.84 -6.87 -0.34
CA LYS A 297 8.50 -6.41 -0.72
C LYS A 297 8.08 -7.01 -2.06
N VAL A 298 6.94 -7.68 -2.05
CA VAL A 298 6.33 -8.45 -3.15
C VAL A 298 4.92 -7.90 -3.40
N TYR A 299 4.56 -7.80 -4.68
CA TYR A 299 3.28 -7.24 -5.13
C TYR A 299 2.56 -8.27 -6.01
N VAL A 300 1.32 -8.59 -5.64
CA VAL A 300 0.54 -9.65 -6.28
C VAL A 300 -0.79 -9.09 -6.80
N LEU A 301 -0.98 -9.17 -8.11
CA LEU A 301 -2.24 -8.81 -8.76
C LEU A 301 -3.18 -10.02 -8.74
N PHE A 302 -4.41 -9.79 -8.29
CA PHE A 302 -5.54 -10.71 -8.42
C PHE A 302 -6.51 -10.12 -9.45
N GLU A 303 -6.83 -10.89 -10.49
CA GLU A 303 -7.79 -10.55 -11.56
C GLU A 303 -8.91 -11.60 -11.59
N ASP A 304 -10.17 -11.20 -11.70
CA ASP A 304 -11.25 -12.14 -12.01
C ASP A 304 -11.15 -12.60 -13.48
N GLN A 305 -11.18 -13.91 -13.75
CA GLN A 305 -11.06 -14.43 -15.12
C GLN A 305 -12.32 -14.23 -15.97
N ALA A 306 -13.49 -13.99 -15.37
CA ALA A 306 -14.75 -13.75 -16.09
C ALA A 306 -14.99 -12.26 -16.39
N ASN A 307 -14.43 -11.35 -15.58
CA ASN A 307 -14.41 -9.91 -15.89
C ASN A 307 -13.04 -9.30 -15.50
N PRO A 308 -12.12 -9.11 -16.46
CA PRO A 308 -10.79 -8.56 -16.20
C PRO A 308 -10.74 -7.13 -15.65
N LEU A 309 -11.83 -6.35 -15.68
CA LEU A 309 -11.86 -5.06 -14.96
C LEU A 309 -11.80 -5.29 -13.45
N LEU A 310 -12.28 -6.44 -12.96
CA LEU A 310 -12.36 -6.73 -11.54
C LEU A 310 -11.01 -7.24 -11.02
N ARG A 311 -10.07 -6.31 -10.87
CA ARG A 311 -8.67 -6.52 -10.46
C ARG A 311 -8.28 -5.69 -9.24
N ALA A 312 -7.39 -6.22 -8.39
CA ALA A 312 -6.83 -5.54 -7.23
C ALA A 312 -5.47 -6.11 -6.82
N THR A 313 -4.65 -5.32 -6.13
CA THR A 313 -3.28 -5.69 -5.72
C THR A 313 -3.23 -6.01 -4.22
N TRP A 314 -2.45 -7.03 -3.86
CA TRP A 314 -1.99 -7.32 -2.51
C TRP A 314 -0.48 -7.11 -2.41
N VAL A 315 -0.02 -6.81 -1.20
CA VAL A 315 1.33 -6.33 -0.89
C VAL A 315 1.84 -7.05 0.35
N GLY A 316 3.08 -7.51 0.33
CA GLY A 316 3.68 -8.19 1.47
C GLY A 316 5.11 -8.63 1.21
N ALA A 317 5.55 -9.75 1.78
CA ALA A 317 6.95 -10.17 1.75
C ALA A 317 7.10 -11.70 1.69
N LEU A 318 8.21 -12.17 1.08
CA LEU A 318 8.71 -13.52 1.27
C LEU A 318 9.41 -13.58 2.64
N LYS A 319 8.94 -14.44 3.56
CA LYS A 319 9.51 -14.56 4.91
C LYS A 319 9.50 -15.99 5.43
N LEU A 320 10.51 -16.32 6.24
CA LEU A 320 10.50 -17.51 7.08
C LEU A 320 9.54 -17.28 8.24
N THR A 321 8.65 -18.23 8.53
CA THR A 321 7.76 -18.14 9.70
C THR A 321 8.52 -18.14 11.01
N GLU A 322 7.97 -17.55 12.07
CA GLU A 322 8.52 -17.74 13.42
C GLU A 322 8.52 -19.23 13.79
N ALA A 323 9.58 -19.70 14.46
CA ALA A 323 9.64 -21.09 14.89
C ALA A 323 8.53 -21.41 15.90
N PRO A 324 7.86 -22.57 15.82
CA PRO A 324 6.68 -22.87 16.64
C PRO A 324 7.04 -22.94 18.13
N ASN A 325 6.69 -21.88 18.85
CA ASN A 325 6.89 -21.74 20.29
C ASN A 325 6.12 -22.85 21.04
N PRO A 326 6.80 -23.82 21.68
CA PRO A 326 6.14 -24.97 22.33
C PRO A 326 5.31 -24.57 23.55
N ASN A 327 5.50 -23.37 24.10
CA ASN A 327 4.78 -22.87 25.27
C ASN A 327 3.60 -21.96 24.89
N ALA A 328 3.38 -21.69 23.60
CA ALA A 328 2.28 -20.84 23.14
C ALA A 328 0.92 -21.56 23.27
N ARG A 329 0.16 -21.21 24.31
CA ARG A 329 -1.28 -21.55 24.39
C ARG A 329 -2.05 -20.77 23.31
N THR A 330 -2.13 -21.33 22.11
CA THR A 330 -2.78 -20.72 20.93
C THR A 330 -4.30 -20.68 21.04
N PHE A 331 -4.80 -19.77 21.89
CA PHE A 331 -6.20 -19.36 21.89
C PHE A 331 -6.55 -18.62 20.59
N GLY A 332 -6.95 -19.38 19.57
CA GLY A 332 -7.79 -18.91 18.47
C GLY A 332 -7.12 -18.03 17.40
N SER A 333 -6.25 -18.62 16.57
CA SER A 333 -6.05 -18.12 15.19
C SER A 333 -6.19 -19.27 14.17
N ARG A 334 -6.95 -19.02 13.09
CA ARG A 334 -7.27 -20.03 12.07
C ARG A 334 -6.16 -20.12 11.01
N SER A 335 -5.09 -20.85 11.31
CA SER A 335 -4.20 -21.38 10.28
C SER A 335 -3.46 -22.62 10.77
N LYS A 336 -3.33 -23.65 9.92
CA LYS A 336 -2.20 -24.57 10.00
C LYS A 336 -1.02 -23.83 9.36
N SER A 337 -0.33 -22.99 10.13
CA SER A 337 0.84 -22.26 9.66
C SER A 337 1.90 -23.25 9.18
N ALA A 338 2.32 -23.13 7.92
CA ALA A 338 3.42 -23.91 7.40
C ALA A 338 4.72 -23.54 8.13
N ASP A 339 5.46 -24.54 8.59
CA ASP A 339 6.69 -24.35 9.36
C ASP A 339 7.90 -24.30 8.42
N GLY A 340 7.94 -23.20 7.67
CA GLY A 340 8.85 -22.98 6.55
C GLY A 340 8.71 -21.57 5.98
N TRP A 341 9.11 -21.39 4.72
CA TRP A 341 8.97 -20.13 4.00
C TRP A 341 7.55 -19.90 3.48
N ILE A 342 7.06 -18.68 3.61
CA ILE A 342 5.74 -18.24 3.15
C ILE A 342 5.81 -16.88 2.47
N ILE A 343 4.79 -16.56 1.67
CA ILE A 343 4.51 -15.20 1.20
C ILE A 343 3.23 -14.74 1.91
N ASP A 344 3.35 -13.77 2.82
CA ASP A 344 2.22 -13.21 3.59
C ASP A 344 1.88 -11.82 3.06
N LEU A 345 0.61 -11.59 2.72
CA LEU A 345 0.13 -10.50 1.89
C LEU A 345 -1.11 -9.82 2.48
N ALA A 346 -1.10 -8.49 2.55
CA ALA A 346 -2.26 -7.66 2.89
C ALA A 346 -2.80 -6.93 1.64
N PRO A 347 -4.10 -6.58 1.57
CA PRO A 347 -4.62 -5.80 0.44
C PRO A 347 -3.97 -4.40 0.40
N ALA A 348 -3.63 -3.93 -0.81
CA ALA A 348 -3.06 -2.58 -1.00
C ALA A 348 -4.04 -1.47 -0.60
N ASP A 349 -5.34 -1.70 -0.85
CA ASP A 349 -6.43 -0.78 -0.55
C ASP A 349 -7.52 -1.55 0.21
N LYS A 350 -7.86 -1.07 1.41
CA LYS A 350 -8.74 -1.75 2.36
C LYS A 350 -10.22 -1.56 2.05
N ASP A 351 -10.57 -0.52 1.30
CA ASP A 351 -11.95 -0.07 1.11
C ASP A 351 -12.59 -0.62 -0.17
N ARG A 352 -11.93 -1.57 -0.86
CA ARG A 352 -12.42 -2.15 -2.12
C ARG A 352 -13.26 -3.40 -1.92
N ASP A 353 -14.50 -3.34 -2.40
CA ASP A 353 -15.29 -4.54 -2.69
C ASP A 353 -14.74 -5.21 -3.95
N PHE A 354 -13.77 -6.11 -3.78
CA PHE A 354 -13.47 -7.11 -4.80
C PHE A 354 -14.70 -8.04 -4.98
N PRO A 355 -15.00 -8.60 -6.16
CA PRO A 355 -16.28 -9.31 -6.41
C PRO A 355 -16.48 -10.51 -5.50
N VAL A 356 -15.37 -11.19 -5.19
CA VAL A 356 -15.30 -12.18 -4.12
C VAL A 356 -15.23 -11.44 -2.78
N SER A 357 -16.41 -11.06 -2.27
CA SER A 357 -16.63 -10.32 -1.02
C SER A 357 -15.90 -10.88 0.22
N GLY A 358 -15.51 -12.16 0.18
CA GLY A 358 -14.78 -12.87 1.22
C GLY A 358 -13.25 -12.75 1.23
N LEU A 359 -12.60 -12.06 0.27
CA LEU A 359 -11.13 -11.94 0.21
C LEU A 359 -10.50 -10.91 1.17
N ARG A 360 -11.21 -10.50 2.24
CA ARG A 360 -10.73 -9.44 3.14
C ARG A 360 -9.71 -9.80 4.25
N PRO A 361 -9.32 -11.07 4.55
CA PRO A 361 -8.18 -11.33 5.43
C PRO A 361 -6.85 -11.28 4.66
N ASN A 362 -5.73 -11.32 5.38
CA ASN A 362 -4.41 -11.55 4.78
C ASN A 362 -4.41 -12.86 3.96
N ILE A 363 -3.66 -12.85 2.86
CA ILE A 363 -3.44 -14.00 2.00
C ILE A 363 -2.06 -14.58 2.31
N VAL A 364 -1.99 -15.88 2.59
CA VAL A 364 -0.73 -16.59 2.79
C VAL A 364 -0.56 -17.64 1.70
N PHE A 365 0.49 -17.49 0.89
CA PHE A 365 0.98 -18.56 0.02
C PHE A 365 2.08 -19.37 0.73
N THR A 366 2.07 -20.67 0.50
CA THR A 366 3.02 -21.66 1.03
C THR A 366 3.21 -22.79 0.01
N LEU A 367 4.15 -23.70 0.27
CA LEU A 367 4.26 -24.95 -0.49
C LEU A 367 3.50 -26.11 0.19
N THR A 368 2.94 -27.03 -0.61
CA THR A 368 2.29 -28.27 -0.16
C THR A 368 2.81 -29.47 -0.94
N GLY A 369 3.85 -30.13 -0.41
CA GLY A 369 4.71 -31.02 -1.19
C GLY A 369 5.98 -30.28 -1.65
N GLU A 370 6.75 -30.83 -2.58
CA GLU A 370 8.07 -30.26 -2.93
C GLU A 370 8.00 -28.96 -3.75
N ASP A 371 7.15 -28.91 -4.80
CA ASP A 371 7.13 -27.82 -5.79
C ASP A 371 5.71 -27.27 -6.09
N GLN A 372 4.75 -27.42 -5.17
CA GLN A 372 3.35 -26.99 -5.38
C GLN A 372 2.99 -25.75 -4.56
N LEU A 373 2.77 -24.62 -5.24
CA LEU A 373 2.30 -23.37 -4.63
C LEU A 373 0.82 -23.48 -4.22
N THR A 374 0.50 -23.08 -2.99
CA THR A 374 -0.83 -23.20 -2.39
C THR A 374 -1.18 -21.95 -1.56
N TRP A 375 -2.42 -21.48 -1.69
CA TRP A 375 -3.03 -20.43 -0.89
C TRP A 375 -3.78 -21.02 0.31
N MET A 376 -3.34 -20.68 1.52
CA MET A 376 -4.02 -21.03 2.76
C MET A 376 -5.21 -20.10 3.01
N ASN A 377 -6.43 -20.63 3.06
CA ASN A 377 -7.63 -19.89 3.46
C ASN A 377 -8.44 -20.64 4.54
N GLN A 378 -9.49 -19.99 5.08
CA GLN A 378 -10.28 -20.54 6.20
C GLN A 378 -11.05 -21.83 5.90
N LYS A 379 -11.32 -22.15 4.63
CA LYS A 379 -11.98 -23.40 4.19
C LYS A 379 -10.96 -24.52 3.89
N GLY A 380 -9.69 -24.19 3.69
CA GLY A 380 -8.62 -25.15 3.36
C GLY A 380 -7.55 -24.55 2.42
N PRO A 381 -6.57 -25.37 1.98
CA PRO A 381 -5.64 -25.00 0.92
C PRO A 381 -6.35 -24.91 -0.45
N ILE A 382 -6.01 -23.89 -1.24
CA ILE A 382 -6.27 -23.85 -2.71
C ILE A 382 -4.92 -24.04 -3.40
N VAL A 383 -4.79 -25.07 -4.23
CA VAL A 383 -3.64 -25.26 -5.10
C VAL A 383 -3.67 -24.20 -6.22
N LEU A 384 -2.52 -23.58 -6.50
CA LEU A 384 -2.34 -22.71 -7.66
C LEU A 384 -1.77 -23.51 -8.83
N THR A 385 -2.38 -23.37 -10.01
CA THR A 385 -1.93 -24.03 -11.25
C THR A 385 -1.52 -22.98 -12.29
N PRO A 386 -0.43 -23.14 -13.05
CA PRO A 386 -0.05 -22.15 -14.08
C PRO A 386 -1.16 -21.87 -15.11
N ASP A 387 -1.44 -20.60 -15.38
CA ASP A 387 -2.40 -20.16 -16.40
C ASP A 387 -1.67 -19.82 -17.70
N THR A 388 -1.52 -20.82 -18.57
CA THR A 388 -0.87 -20.69 -19.88
C THR A 388 -1.63 -19.79 -20.87
N ASN A 389 -2.86 -19.40 -20.55
CA ASN A 389 -3.71 -18.55 -21.39
C ASN A 389 -3.76 -17.09 -20.89
N ALA A 390 -2.90 -16.73 -19.93
CA ALA A 390 -2.80 -15.37 -19.44
C ALA A 390 -2.05 -14.47 -20.44
N PRO A 391 -2.60 -13.29 -20.81
CA PRO A 391 -1.84 -12.32 -21.61
C PRO A 391 -0.61 -11.85 -20.83
N ALA A 392 0.48 -11.54 -21.52
CA ALA A 392 1.66 -10.94 -20.90
C ALA A 392 1.31 -9.57 -20.29
N LEU A 393 1.95 -9.22 -19.17
CA LEU A 393 1.91 -7.86 -18.64
C LEU A 393 3.10 -7.06 -19.20
N PRO A 394 2.96 -5.76 -19.47
CA PRO A 394 4.09 -4.89 -19.75
C PRO A 394 4.97 -4.74 -18.50
N ASP A 395 6.28 -4.48 -18.69
CA ASP A 395 7.18 -4.22 -17.58
C ASP A 395 6.79 -2.94 -16.82
N TYR A 396 7.21 -2.88 -15.55
CA TYR A 396 6.79 -1.84 -14.61
C TYR A 396 7.20 -0.43 -15.07
N GLU A 397 8.42 -0.26 -15.61
CA GLU A 397 8.89 1.06 -16.04
C GLU A 397 8.20 1.52 -17.33
N THR A 398 8.03 0.63 -18.30
CA THR A 398 7.31 0.93 -19.55
C THR A 398 5.85 1.24 -19.26
N LEU A 399 5.18 0.47 -18.39
CA LEU A 399 3.81 0.75 -17.98
C LEU A 399 3.70 2.09 -17.24
N GLN A 400 4.62 2.40 -16.34
CA GLN A 400 4.64 3.69 -15.61
C GLN A 400 4.83 4.88 -16.57
N LYS A 401 5.78 4.79 -17.51
CA LYS A 401 6.03 5.80 -18.54
C LYS A 401 4.86 5.93 -19.53
N LYS A 402 4.22 4.81 -19.89
CA LYS A 402 3.00 4.75 -20.71
C LYS A 402 1.87 5.49 -20.00
N ILE A 403 1.56 5.14 -18.74
CA ILE A 403 0.52 5.81 -17.94
C ILE A 403 0.77 7.32 -17.86
N LEU A 404 1.97 7.75 -17.43
CA LEU A 404 2.29 9.17 -17.26
C LEU A 404 2.19 9.99 -18.56
N SER A 405 2.54 9.42 -19.70
CA SER A 405 2.37 10.09 -21.00
C SER A 405 0.91 10.07 -21.48
N GLN A 406 0.17 8.99 -21.20
CA GLN A 406 -1.23 8.80 -21.56
C GLN A 406 -2.23 9.55 -20.65
N THR A 407 -1.78 10.14 -19.54
CA THR A 407 -2.59 10.97 -18.62
C THR A 407 -2.04 12.39 -18.43
N ALA A 408 -1.09 12.81 -19.25
CA ALA A 408 -0.55 14.17 -19.24
C ALA A 408 -1.64 15.22 -19.58
N PRO A 409 -1.55 16.46 -19.06
CA PRO A 409 -2.49 17.53 -19.39
C PRO A 409 -2.65 17.74 -20.90
N GLY A 410 -3.90 17.92 -21.32
CA GLY A 410 -4.30 18.01 -22.74
C GLY A 410 -4.45 16.66 -23.43
N GLN A 411 -4.11 15.53 -22.80
CA GLN A 411 -4.39 14.21 -23.38
C GLN A 411 -5.88 13.89 -23.32
N THR A 412 -6.40 13.44 -24.46
CA THR A 412 -7.81 13.10 -24.68
C THR A 412 -7.99 11.61 -24.92
N TRP A 413 -9.18 11.12 -24.56
CA TRP A 413 -9.63 9.75 -24.68
C TRP A 413 -11.10 9.73 -25.11
N GLU A 414 -11.48 8.87 -26.05
CA GLU A 414 -12.84 8.82 -26.60
C GLU A 414 -13.35 7.40 -26.75
N GLY A 415 -14.64 7.20 -26.49
CA GLY A 415 -15.28 5.89 -26.57
C GLY A 415 -16.61 5.88 -25.85
N THR A 416 -16.91 4.79 -25.14
CA THR A 416 -18.26 4.55 -24.61
C THR A 416 -18.30 4.26 -23.12
N ILE A 417 -19.42 4.62 -22.50
CA ILE A 417 -19.86 4.08 -21.21
C ILE A 417 -21.12 3.22 -21.39
N GLN A 418 -21.10 2.02 -20.83
CA GLN A 418 -22.20 1.07 -20.90
C GLN A 418 -22.88 0.93 -19.53
N TYR A 419 -24.10 1.45 -19.43
CA TYR A 419 -24.98 1.28 -18.26
C TYR A 419 -25.73 -0.06 -18.35
N LYS A 420 -26.00 -0.68 -17.20
CA LYS A 420 -26.65 -2.01 -17.17
C LYS A 420 -28.11 -1.96 -17.61
N GLY A 421 -28.36 -2.33 -18.88
CA GLY A 421 -29.70 -2.39 -19.46
C GLY A 421 -30.15 -1.12 -20.19
N GLU A 422 -29.27 -0.12 -20.34
CA GLU A 422 -29.55 1.09 -21.13
C GLU A 422 -28.66 1.16 -22.38
N THR A 423 -28.90 2.16 -23.23
CA THR A 423 -28.06 2.46 -24.39
C THR A 423 -26.66 2.91 -23.94
N SER A 424 -25.63 2.46 -24.66
CA SER A 424 -24.29 3.07 -24.62
C SER A 424 -24.38 4.57 -24.91
N ASN A 425 -23.55 5.39 -24.25
CA ASN A 425 -23.41 6.82 -24.53
C ASN A 425 -21.95 7.12 -24.88
N ASN A 426 -21.72 8.05 -25.81
CA ASN A 426 -20.38 8.41 -26.27
C ASN A 426 -19.75 9.43 -25.33
N LEU A 427 -18.52 9.19 -24.86
CA LEU A 427 -17.79 10.07 -23.95
C LEU A 427 -16.47 10.54 -24.55
N ARG A 428 -16.13 11.81 -24.27
CA ARG A 428 -14.77 12.34 -24.31
C ARG A 428 -14.26 12.55 -22.89
N LEU A 429 -13.06 12.09 -22.62
CA LEU A 429 -12.29 12.32 -21.40
C LEU A 429 -11.11 13.22 -21.75
N THR A 430 -10.90 14.30 -21.00
CA THR A 430 -9.73 15.19 -21.16
C THR A 430 -9.02 15.36 -19.82
N PHE A 431 -7.72 15.05 -19.76
CA PHE A 431 -6.88 15.33 -18.60
C PHE A 431 -6.59 16.83 -18.54
N MET A 432 -7.12 17.50 -17.52
CA MET A 432 -7.13 18.96 -17.42
C MET A 432 -5.93 19.52 -16.66
N ASP A 433 -5.51 18.82 -15.61
CA ASP A 433 -4.46 19.25 -14.70
C ASP A 433 -3.77 18.04 -14.04
N PHE A 434 -2.47 18.19 -13.74
CA PHE A 434 -1.60 17.18 -13.16
C PHE A 434 -0.61 17.90 -12.23
N ARG A 435 -0.87 17.84 -10.92
CA ARG A 435 -0.06 18.48 -9.86
C ARG A 435 0.62 17.43 -9.00
N ASP A 436 1.61 17.88 -8.23
CA ASP A 436 2.27 17.09 -7.17
C ASP A 436 2.77 15.70 -7.64
N ASN A 437 3.35 15.65 -8.85
CA ASN A 437 3.84 14.44 -9.53
C ASN A 437 2.79 13.33 -9.73
N GLY A 438 1.50 13.67 -9.77
CA GLY A 438 0.39 12.74 -9.95
C GLY A 438 -0.42 12.49 -8.67
N ASN A 439 0.02 13.03 -7.51
CA ASN A 439 -0.79 13.00 -6.29
C ASN A 439 -2.06 13.85 -6.39
N TYR A 440 -2.15 14.74 -7.38
CA TYR A 440 -3.40 15.37 -7.78
C TYR A 440 -3.55 15.35 -9.31
N VAL A 441 -4.70 14.90 -9.79
CA VAL A 441 -5.09 14.92 -11.21
C VAL A 441 -6.55 15.32 -11.35
N ARG A 442 -6.83 16.22 -12.32
CA ARG A 442 -8.19 16.59 -12.75
C ARG A 442 -8.48 16.02 -14.13
N LEU A 443 -9.66 15.44 -14.26
CA LEU A 443 -10.24 14.92 -15.49
C LEU A 443 -11.58 15.60 -15.75
N LEU A 444 -11.80 16.11 -16.95
CA LEU A 444 -13.11 16.52 -17.44
C LEU A 444 -13.69 15.40 -18.29
N VAL A 445 -14.96 15.07 -18.06
CA VAL A 445 -15.70 14.06 -18.80
C VAL A 445 -16.90 14.72 -19.47
N GLU A 446 -17.01 14.56 -20.78
CA GLU A 446 -18.02 15.18 -21.63
C GLU A 446 -18.84 14.11 -22.36
N ASN A 447 -20.15 14.28 -22.45
CA ASN A 447 -20.95 13.51 -23.40
C ASN A 447 -20.75 14.08 -24.83
N GLN A 448 -20.38 13.24 -25.79
CA GLN A 448 -20.23 13.67 -27.19
C GLN A 448 -21.57 13.89 -27.87
N ASP A 449 -22.60 13.15 -27.45
CA ASP A 449 -23.96 13.24 -27.99
C ASP A 449 -24.70 14.49 -27.49
N ASP A 450 -24.23 15.08 -26.37
CA ASP A 450 -24.73 16.34 -25.79
C ASP A 450 -23.59 17.07 -25.02
N PRO A 451 -22.84 18.00 -25.66
CA PRO A 451 -21.65 18.64 -25.07
C PRO A 451 -21.96 19.61 -23.91
N PHE A 452 -23.24 19.83 -23.59
CA PHE A 452 -23.67 20.56 -22.40
C PHE A 452 -23.73 19.65 -21.16
N VAL A 453 -23.68 18.33 -21.33
CA VAL A 453 -23.70 17.35 -20.24
C VAL A 453 -22.26 16.89 -19.94
N VAL A 454 -21.71 17.42 -18.85
CA VAL A 454 -20.33 17.17 -18.42
C VAL A 454 -20.21 16.94 -16.91
N GLY A 455 -19.08 16.40 -16.47
CA GLY A 455 -18.70 16.30 -15.06
C GLY A 455 -17.18 16.37 -14.87
N VAL A 456 -16.74 17.03 -13.80
CA VAL A 456 -15.32 17.09 -13.39
C VAL A 456 -15.05 16.06 -12.31
N PHE A 457 -13.96 15.32 -12.49
CA PHE A 457 -13.47 14.28 -11.60
C PHE A 457 -12.04 14.64 -11.14
N GLU A 458 -11.76 14.45 -9.86
CA GLU A 458 -10.49 14.79 -9.21
C GLU A 458 -10.01 13.63 -8.33
N GLY A 459 -8.70 13.42 -8.26
CA GLY A 459 -8.10 12.35 -7.47
C GLY A 459 -6.63 12.14 -7.78
N THR A 460 -6.18 10.88 -7.83
CA THR A 460 -4.75 10.53 -7.89
C THR A 460 -4.41 9.66 -9.10
N ILE A 461 -3.15 9.76 -9.53
CA ILE A 461 -2.49 8.76 -10.37
C ILE A 461 -1.39 8.08 -9.58
N SER A 462 -1.62 6.81 -9.31
CA SER A 462 -0.71 5.92 -8.60
C SER A 462 0.32 5.33 -9.55
N THR A 463 1.50 5.94 -9.58
CA THR A 463 2.67 5.46 -10.33
C THR A 463 3.42 4.31 -9.64
N GLY A 464 3.05 3.97 -8.40
CA GLY A 464 3.64 2.87 -7.63
C GLY A 464 3.01 1.50 -7.91
N PRO A 465 3.75 0.40 -7.73
CA PRO A 465 3.32 -0.96 -8.06
C PRO A 465 2.12 -1.45 -7.23
N ASP A 466 1.85 -0.83 -6.08
CA ASP A 466 0.66 -1.09 -5.25
C ASP A 466 -0.64 -0.94 -6.06
N HIS A 467 -0.68 -0.07 -7.10
CA HIS A 467 -1.89 0.14 -7.93
C HIS A 467 -1.64 0.16 -9.44
N LEU A 468 -0.40 0.26 -9.93
CA LEU A 468 -0.09 0.43 -11.36
C LEU A 468 -0.78 -0.58 -12.29
N TYR A 469 -0.81 -1.86 -11.88
CA TYR A 469 -1.38 -2.98 -12.63
C TYR A 469 -2.86 -3.27 -12.33
N SER A 470 -3.44 -2.60 -11.34
CA SER A 470 -4.86 -2.75 -10.99
C SER A 470 -5.68 -1.53 -11.38
N TRP A 471 -5.42 -0.38 -10.76
CA TRP A 471 -6.17 0.86 -11.00
C TRP A 471 -5.25 2.07 -10.79
N PRO A 472 -4.42 2.41 -11.79
CA PRO A 472 -3.47 3.51 -11.68
C PRO A 472 -4.17 4.86 -11.54
N VAL A 473 -5.32 5.10 -12.20
CA VAL A 473 -6.05 6.38 -12.10
C VAL A 473 -7.29 6.18 -11.23
N GLN A 474 -7.43 7.00 -10.18
CA GLN A 474 -8.49 6.86 -9.18
C GLN A 474 -9.08 8.23 -8.84
N LEU A 475 -10.33 8.47 -9.22
CA LEU A 475 -10.96 9.79 -9.17
C LEU A 475 -12.33 9.73 -8.49
N LYS A 476 -12.77 10.88 -7.94
CA LYS A 476 -14.13 11.13 -7.47
C LYS A 476 -14.71 12.35 -8.20
N THR A 477 -16.02 12.43 -8.32
CA THR A 477 -16.73 13.66 -8.72
C THR A 477 -16.34 14.84 -7.82
N ALA A 478 -16.06 16.00 -8.41
CA ALA A 478 -15.77 17.23 -7.66
C ALA A 478 -17.05 17.78 -6.99
N ASP A 479 -16.94 18.16 -5.71
CA ASP A 479 -18.04 18.46 -4.77
C ASP A 479 -19.10 19.51 -5.23
N LYS A 480 -18.84 20.27 -6.29
CA LYS A 480 -19.73 21.34 -6.81
C LYS A 480 -20.14 21.17 -8.28
N GLY A 481 -19.61 20.17 -8.98
CA GLY A 481 -19.48 20.21 -10.44
C GLY A 481 -20.75 19.97 -11.27
N ILE A 482 -21.93 19.75 -10.68
CA ILE A 482 -23.10 19.27 -11.44
C ILE A 482 -24.40 20.00 -11.06
N LYS A 483 -24.84 20.90 -11.95
CA LYS A 483 -26.20 21.46 -12.00
C LYS A 483 -26.70 21.45 -13.46
N VAL A 484 -26.98 20.26 -13.99
CA VAL A 484 -27.53 20.10 -15.35
C VAL A 484 -29.02 20.45 -15.35
N PHE A 485 -29.31 21.74 -15.51
CA PHE A 485 -30.64 22.22 -15.91
C PHE A 485 -30.71 22.25 -17.43
N GLY A 486 -31.45 21.36 -18.09
CA GLY A 486 -31.70 21.51 -19.53
C GLY A 486 -32.04 20.24 -20.29
N SER A 487 -31.08 19.33 -20.43
CA SER A 487 -31.18 18.18 -21.32
C SER A 487 -32.08 17.06 -20.77
N LYS A 488 -32.60 16.22 -21.68
CA LYS A 488 -33.63 15.20 -21.37
C LYS A 488 -33.10 13.97 -20.61
N LYS A 489 -31.78 13.84 -20.41
CA LYS A 489 -31.14 12.75 -19.64
C LYS A 489 -29.86 13.23 -18.95
N ILE A 490 -29.86 13.23 -17.63
CA ILE A 490 -28.60 13.24 -16.84
C ILE A 490 -28.09 11.80 -16.84
N LEU A 491 -26.85 11.57 -17.29
CA LEU A 491 -26.26 10.23 -17.27
C LEU A 491 -25.95 9.80 -15.82
N PRO A 492 -26.07 8.52 -15.44
CA PRO A 492 -25.76 8.06 -14.08
C PRO A 492 -24.32 8.36 -13.61
N LEU A 493 -23.35 8.46 -14.53
CA LEU A 493 -21.98 8.94 -14.25
C LEU A 493 -21.95 10.37 -13.66
N PHE A 494 -22.96 11.18 -13.99
CA PHE A 494 -23.14 12.57 -13.57
C PHE A 494 -24.31 12.72 -12.57
N GLY A 495 -24.67 11.65 -11.84
CA GLY A 495 -25.80 11.66 -10.91
C GLY A 495 -25.60 12.63 -9.74
N THR A 496 -26.56 13.54 -9.54
CA THR A 496 -26.57 14.51 -8.43
C THR A 496 -27.17 13.91 -7.16
N GLY A 497 -26.37 13.73 -6.10
CA GLY A 497 -26.82 13.26 -4.80
C GLY A 497 -25.72 13.28 -3.73
N LEU A 498 -26.03 12.81 -2.51
CA LEU A 498 -25.10 12.75 -1.36
C LEU A 498 -23.99 11.66 -1.51
N HIS A 499 -23.74 11.17 -2.71
CA HIS A 499 -22.87 10.03 -2.99
C HIS A 499 -21.94 10.35 -4.16
N PHE A 500 -20.67 10.56 -3.87
CA PHE A 500 -19.61 10.71 -4.88
C PHE A 500 -19.60 9.51 -5.82
N VAL A 501 -19.75 9.75 -7.13
CA VAL A 501 -19.40 8.76 -8.14
C VAL A 501 -17.87 8.64 -8.15
N LYS A 502 -17.36 7.42 -7.90
CA LYS A 502 -15.95 7.09 -8.09
C LYS A 502 -15.72 6.59 -9.52
N LEU A 503 -14.62 7.01 -10.12
CA LEU A 503 -14.18 6.59 -11.44
C LEU A 503 -12.78 5.99 -11.32
N TYR A 504 -12.65 4.73 -11.71
CA TYR A 504 -11.39 4.00 -11.73
C TYR A 504 -11.02 3.70 -13.17
N LEU A 505 -9.79 4.04 -13.58
CA LEU A 505 -9.31 3.83 -14.94
C LEU A 505 -7.95 3.10 -14.92
N MET A 506 -7.78 2.22 -15.89
CA MET A 506 -6.59 1.42 -16.14
C MET A 506 -6.33 1.35 -17.65
N PHE A 507 -5.25 0.67 -18.06
CA PHE A 507 -4.90 0.47 -19.46
C PHE A 507 -4.86 -1.02 -19.78
N ASP A 508 -5.40 -1.41 -20.94
CA ASP A 508 -5.29 -2.78 -21.44
C ASP A 508 -3.90 -3.03 -22.10
N ALA A 509 -3.71 -4.23 -22.65
CA ALA A 509 -2.46 -4.62 -23.28
C ALA A 509 -2.20 -3.78 -24.55
N GLU A 510 -3.26 -3.54 -25.31
CA GLU A 510 -3.35 -2.75 -26.53
C GLU A 510 -3.04 -1.26 -26.27
N GLY A 511 -3.30 -0.76 -25.05
CA GLY A 511 -3.13 0.64 -24.66
C GLY A 511 -4.36 1.52 -24.83
N ASN A 512 -5.55 0.92 -24.95
CA ASN A 512 -6.80 1.61 -24.69
C ASN A 512 -6.95 1.85 -23.17
N MET A 513 -7.73 2.86 -22.79
CA MET A 513 -8.11 3.13 -21.42
C MET A 513 -9.45 2.45 -21.13
N ILE A 514 -9.47 1.53 -20.17
CA ILE A 514 -10.68 0.82 -19.74
C ILE A 514 -10.96 1.14 -18.27
N GLY A 515 -12.23 1.13 -17.87
CA GLY A 515 -12.64 1.72 -16.60
C GLY A 515 -13.94 1.20 -16.02
N ILE A 516 -14.16 1.52 -14.75
CA ILE A 516 -15.47 1.42 -14.11
C ILE A 516 -15.85 2.73 -13.40
N SER A 517 -17.10 3.13 -13.56
CA SER A 517 -17.75 4.12 -12.70
C SER A 517 -18.63 3.43 -11.67
N ARG A 518 -18.63 3.91 -10.42
CA ARG A 518 -19.43 3.32 -9.34
C ARG A 518 -19.92 4.38 -8.35
N SER A 519 -21.23 4.47 -8.22
CA SER A 519 -21.95 5.12 -7.12
C SER A 519 -22.20 4.13 -5.97
N ALA A 520 -22.44 4.64 -4.76
CA ALA A 520 -22.82 3.81 -3.62
C ALA A 520 -24.15 3.07 -3.90
N GLY A 521 -24.20 1.77 -3.60
CA GLY A 521 -25.39 0.93 -3.79
C GLY A 521 -25.70 0.51 -5.24
N SER A 522 -24.96 1.00 -6.25
CA SER A 522 -25.19 0.67 -7.66
C SER A 522 -24.23 -0.40 -8.19
N PRO A 523 -24.59 -1.16 -9.24
CA PRO A 523 -23.61 -1.93 -10.01
C PRO A 523 -22.60 -0.97 -10.69
N PRO A 524 -21.38 -1.44 -11.00
CA PRO A 524 -20.45 -0.65 -11.80
C PRO A 524 -20.96 -0.53 -13.24
N ASN A 525 -20.68 0.62 -13.88
CA ASN A 525 -20.86 0.82 -15.32
C ASN A 525 -19.48 0.84 -15.98
N GLU A 526 -19.33 0.12 -17.08
CA GLU A 526 -18.03 -0.14 -17.72
C GLU A 526 -17.72 0.93 -18.77
N LEU A 527 -16.45 1.36 -18.84
CA LEU A 527 -15.94 2.32 -19.81
C LEU A 527 -14.90 1.66 -20.71
N ASN A 528 -14.97 1.92 -22.01
CA ASN A 528 -13.98 1.47 -22.99
C ASN A 528 -13.64 2.65 -23.91
N LEU A 529 -12.39 3.13 -23.84
CA LEU A 529 -11.96 4.41 -24.41
C LEU A 529 -10.64 4.25 -25.16
N LYS A 530 -10.56 4.78 -26.37
CA LYS A 530 -9.35 4.83 -27.20
C LYS A 530 -8.67 6.18 -27.07
N ILE A 531 -7.38 6.24 -27.35
CA ILE A 531 -6.66 7.52 -27.39
C ILE A 531 -7.20 8.38 -28.53
N ALA A 532 -7.34 9.69 -28.28
CA ALA A 532 -7.91 10.64 -29.24
C ALA A 532 -6.95 11.82 -29.51
N ASP A 533 -7.39 12.75 -30.35
CA ASP A 533 -6.61 13.93 -30.77
C ASP A 533 -6.22 14.79 -29.57
N LYS A 534 -4.92 14.83 -29.27
CA LYS A 534 -4.35 15.55 -28.14
C LYS A 534 -4.49 17.06 -28.32
N ILE A 535 -4.80 17.75 -27.22
CA ILE A 535 -4.67 19.21 -27.14
C ILE A 535 -3.19 19.53 -26.89
N ASP A 536 -2.43 19.78 -27.97
CA ASP A 536 -0.97 19.95 -27.98
C ASP A 536 -0.41 20.83 -26.86
N LYS A 537 -1.13 21.90 -26.54
CA LYS A 537 -0.89 22.77 -25.38
C LYS A 537 -2.23 23.13 -24.76
N LEU A 538 -2.59 22.45 -23.67
CA LEU A 538 -3.69 22.86 -22.80
C LEU A 538 -3.18 23.91 -21.80
N PRO A 539 -3.62 25.19 -21.86
CA PRO A 539 -3.27 26.16 -20.84
C PRO A 539 -4.01 25.87 -19.52
N ALA A 540 -3.44 26.35 -18.41
CA ALA A 540 -4.13 26.37 -17.11
C ALA A 540 -5.50 27.06 -17.24
N ALA A 541 -6.51 26.57 -16.54
CA ALA A 541 -7.90 26.94 -16.79
C ALA A 541 -8.17 28.45 -16.70
N ALA A 542 -7.60 29.13 -15.70
CA ALA A 542 -7.68 30.59 -15.57
C ALA A 542 -7.08 31.33 -16.78
N ASP A 543 -6.02 30.82 -17.39
CA ASP A 543 -5.41 31.44 -18.57
C ASP A 543 -6.16 31.11 -19.87
N ARG A 544 -6.90 29.98 -19.93
CA ARG A 544 -7.88 29.75 -21.01
C ARG A 544 -8.98 30.80 -20.95
N TRP A 545 -9.58 31.03 -19.78
CA TRP A 545 -10.61 32.05 -19.57
C TRP A 545 -10.10 33.48 -19.83
N LYS A 546 -8.92 33.86 -19.32
CA LYS A 546 -8.30 35.17 -19.64
C LYS A 546 -8.00 35.34 -21.13
N ASN A 547 -7.72 34.25 -21.86
CA ASN A 547 -7.52 34.33 -23.31
C ASN A 547 -8.83 34.43 -24.09
N ALA A 548 -9.88 33.72 -23.65
CA ALA A 548 -11.22 33.76 -24.24
C ALA A 548 -11.96 35.09 -24.00
N LEU A 549 -11.74 35.72 -22.85
CA LEU A 549 -12.49 36.89 -22.36
C LEU A 549 -11.65 38.18 -22.32
N LYS A 550 -10.81 38.43 -23.33
CA LYS A 550 -10.09 39.72 -23.46
C LYS A 550 -11.08 40.84 -23.81
N ALA A 551 -10.84 42.07 -23.37
CA ALA A 551 -11.63 43.22 -23.81
C ALA A 551 -11.57 43.36 -25.34
N GLY A 552 -12.73 43.49 -26.00
CA GLY A 552 -12.88 43.43 -27.45
C GLY A 552 -12.96 42.03 -28.07
N ALA A 553 -12.84 40.95 -27.28
CA ALA A 553 -13.09 39.60 -27.80
C ALA A 553 -14.57 39.45 -28.18
N ARG A 554 -14.82 39.01 -29.42
CA ARG A 554 -16.16 38.75 -29.95
C ARG A 554 -16.33 37.27 -30.25
N TRP A 555 -17.54 36.79 -30.02
CA TRP A 555 -17.96 35.41 -30.18
C TRP A 555 -19.29 35.40 -30.93
N THR A 556 -19.50 34.47 -31.85
CA THR A 556 -20.74 34.35 -32.61
C THR A 556 -21.25 32.91 -32.63
N GLY A 557 -22.56 32.72 -32.80
CA GLY A 557 -23.14 31.39 -32.81
C GLY A 557 -24.67 31.39 -32.78
N THR A 558 -25.24 30.42 -32.08
CA THR A 558 -26.70 30.16 -32.10
C THR A 558 -27.30 29.85 -30.73
N ILE A 559 -28.58 30.22 -30.57
CA ILE A 559 -29.46 29.80 -29.48
C ILE A 559 -30.40 28.72 -30.01
N THR A 560 -30.47 27.57 -29.33
CA THR A 560 -31.40 26.47 -29.66
C THR A 560 -32.41 26.28 -28.54
N ARG A 561 -33.71 26.13 -28.87
CA ARG A 561 -34.80 25.98 -27.87
C ARG A 561 -35.62 24.72 -28.13
N GLY A 562 -35.08 23.58 -27.70
CA GLY A 562 -35.61 22.28 -28.11
C GLY A 562 -35.62 22.17 -29.64
N ASP A 563 -36.77 21.81 -30.21
CA ASP A 563 -36.95 21.57 -31.65
C ASP A 563 -37.23 22.86 -32.46
N GLN A 564 -37.13 24.05 -31.85
CA GLN A 564 -37.35 25.34 -32.53
C GLN A 564 -36.19 25.74 -33.47
N PRO A 565 -36.45 26.61 -34.47
CA PRO A 565 -35.41 27.25 -35.26
C PRO A 565 -34.33 27.90 -34.40
N LYS A 566 -33.07 27.81 -34.88
CA LYS A 566 -31.91 28.42 -34.24
C LYS A 566 -31.87 29.91 -34.53
N ASP A 567 -31.94 30.73 -33.50
CA ASP A 567 -31.73 32.17 -33.63
C ASP A 567 -30.21 32.46 -33.56
N LYS A 568 -29.73 33.46 -34.31
CA LYS A 568 -28.33 33.89 -34.24
C LYS A 568 -28.06 34.67 -32.95
N ILE A 569 -26.82 34.62 -32.50
CA ILE A 569 -26.33 35.42 -31.37
C ILE A 569 -24.87 35.83 -31.58
N SER A 570 -24.55 37.04 -31.14
CA SER A 570 -23.19 37.57 -30.99
C SER A 570 -23.00 37.95 -29.51
N MET A 571 -21.80 37.70 -28.98
CA MET A 571 -21.37 38.14 -27.65
C MET A 571 -20.06 38.93 -27.79
N THR A 572 -20.02 40.12 -27.19
CA THR A 572 -18.83 40.99 -27.18
C THR A 572 -18.41 41.28 -25.74
N VAL A 573 -17.14 41.04 -25.41
CA VAL A 573 -16.55 41.41 -24.12
C VAL A 573 -16.22 42.91 -24.15
N ALA A 574 -16.99 43.71 -23.44
CA ALA A 574 -16.84 45.16 -23.40
C ALA A 574 -15.64 45.60 -22.56
N GLU A 575 -15.56 45.09 -21.32
CA GLU A 575 -14.61 45.53 -20.31
C GLU A 575 -14.22 44.36 -19.40
N VAL A 576 -13.00 44.40 -18.88
CA VAL A 576 -12.45 43.44 -17.92
C VAL A 576 -11.98 44.22 -16.70
N ARG A 577 -12.56 43.92 -15.54
CA ARG A 577 -12.25 44.53 -14.24
C ARG A 577 -11.58 43.51 -13.31
N GLU A 578 -11.01 44.02 -12.21
CA GLU A 578 -10.45 43.20 -11.11
C GLU A 578 -9.54 42.06 -11.58
N ASN A 579 -8.57 42.40 -12.43
CA ASN A 579 -7.57 41.47 -12.99
C ASN A 579 -8.13 40.26 -13.76
N GLY A 580 -9.39 40.31 -14.22
CA GLY A 580 -10.04 39.20 -14.92
C GLY A 580 -11.02 38.40 -14.05
N ARG A 581 -11.56 38.99 -12.99
CA ARG A 581 -12.63 38.36 -12.19
C ARG A 581 -14.02 38.83 -12.57
N ILE A 582 -14.16 40.12 -12.88
CA ILE A 582 -15.43 40.73 -13.29
C ILE A 582 -15.32 41.13 -14.76
N TYR A 583 -16.28 40.69 -15.56
CA TYR A 583 -16.39 40.96 -16.98
C TYR A 583 -17.70 41.68 -17.28
N ARG A 584 -17.71 42.51 -18.32
CA ARG A 584 -18.90 43.22 -18.80
C ARG A 584 -19.16 42.79 -20.23
N LEU A 585 -20.34 42.23 -20.49
CA LEU A 585 -20.65 41.51 -21.72
C LEU A 585 -21.89 42.11 -22.41
N PHE A 586 -21.82 42.23 -23.73
CA PHE A 586 -22.97 42.49 -24.59
C PHE A 586 -23.37 41.18 -25.26
N LEU A 587 -24.66 40.83 -25.24
CA LEU A 587 -25.21 39.74 -26.05
C LEU A 587 -26.30 40.33 -26.95
N GLU A 588 -26.23 40.06 -28.24
CA GLU A 588 -27.07 40.65 -29.29
C GLU A 588 -27.52 39.59 -30.31
N ASN A 589 -28.66 39.81 -30.98
CA ASN A 589 -29.02 39.04 -32.18
C ASN A 589 -28.56 39.81 -33.44
N PRO A 590 -27.60 39.30 -34.24
CA PRO A 590 -27.16 39.96 -35.47
C PRO A 590 -28.26 40.20 -36.50
N ASP A 591 -29.36 39.44 -36.47
CA ASP A 591 -30.50 39.60 -37.37
C ASP A 591 -31.59 40.53 -36.79
N ASN A 592 -31.41 41.07 -35.57
CA ASN A 592 -32.39 41.92 -34.90
C ASN A 592 -31.74 42.90 -33.91
N PRO A 593 -31.52 44.19 -34.26
CA PRO A 593 -30.85 45.17 -33.40
C PRO A 593 -31.61 45.48 -32.10
N HIS A 594 -32.91 45.16 -32.03
CA HIS A 594 -33.76 45.36 -30.85
C HIS A 594 -33.62 44.25 -29.79
N GLN A 595 -32.92 43.16 -30.12
CA GLN A 595 -32.52 42.10 -29.19
C GLN A 595 -31.05 42.31 -28.81
N TYR A 596 -30.84 43.03 -27.71
CA TYR A 596 -29.53 43.47 -27.23
C TYR A 596 -29.58 43.62 -25.71
N ARG A 597 -28.71 42.92 -24.98
CA ARG A 597 -28.71 42.93 -23.52
C ARG A 597 -27.31 42.97 -22.92
N TYR A 598 -27.20 43.76 -21.86
CA TYR A 598 -25.99 43.97 -21.08
C TYR A 598 -25.98 43.10 -19.82
N PHE A 599 -24.83 42.46 -19.56
CA PHE A 599 -24.59 41.58 -18.43
C PHE A 599 -23.30 41.96 -17.71
N SER A 600 -23.34 41.85 -16.38
CA SER A 600 -22.13 41.68 -15.57
C SER A 600 -21.87 40.19 -15.45
N ALA A 601 -20.61 39.78 -15.46
CA ALA A 601 -20.24 38.38 -15.34
C ALA A 601 -19.07 38.19 -14.38
N THR A 602 -19.08 37.08 -13.64
CA THR A 602 -18.07 36.75 -12.64
C THR A 602 -17.53 35.35 -12.92
N LEU A 603 -16.21 35.19 -12.91
CA LEU A 603 -15.56 33.89 -13.09
C LEU A 603 -15.36 33.20 -11.73
N ASP A 604 -15.94 32.01 -11.55
CA ASP A 604 -15.61 31.12 -10.44
C ASP A 604 -14.28 30.40 -10.72
N GLU A 605 -13.19 30.99 -10.22
CA GLU A 605 -11.84 30.44 -10.29
C GLU A 605 -11.63 29.19 -9.39
N SER A 606 -12.65 28.72 -8.65
CA SER A 606 -12.44 27.62 -7.70
C SER A 606 -12.22 26.25 -8.36
N ASP A 607 -11.41 25.42 -7.71
CA ASP A 607 -11.06 24.09 -8.17
C ASP A 607 -12.33 23.24 -8.41
N GLY A 608 -12.41 22.63 -9.59
CA GLY A 608 -13.57 21.89 -10.09
C GLY A 608 -14.61 22.75 -10.84
N SER A 609 -14.80 24.02 -10.49
CA SER A 609 -15.68 24.95 -11.24
C SER A 609 -15.02 25.45 -12.52
N VAL A 610 -13.73 25.83 -12.45
CA VAL A 610 -13.03 26.58 -13.52
C VAL A 610 -12.87 25.83 -14.86
N ASP A 611 -12.88 24.49 -14.85
CA ASP A 611 -12.84 23.64 -16.06
C ASP A 611 -14.25 23.27 -16.60
N ASN A 612 -15.29 23.88 -16.02
CA ASN A 612 -16.69 23.54 -16.19
C ASN A 612 -17.51 24.84 -16.41
N TYR A 613 -18.76 24.88 -15.96
CA TYR A 613 -19.62 26.07 -15.90
C TYR A 613 -19.13 27.12 -14.90
N ALA A 614 -18.02 27.80 -15.25
CA ALA A 614 -17.32 28.74 -14.39
C ALA A 614 -17.77 30.20 -14.50
N LEU A 615 -18.20 30.65 -15.69
CA LEU A 615 -18.54 32.06 -15.93
C LEU A 615 -20.03 32.28 -15.65
N VAL A 616 -20.32 32.88 -14.51
CA VAL A 616 -21.68 33.24 -14.09
C VAL A 616 -22.05 34.59 -14.69
N ILE A 617 -23.06 34.67 -15.56
CA ILE A 617 -23.55 35.95 -16.12
C ILE A 617 -24.88 36.36 -15.50
N GLU A 618 -24.98 37.63 -15.12
CA GLU A 618 -26.12 38.27 -14.47
C GLU A 618 -26.59 39.46 -15.30
N ALA A 619 -27.88 39.51 -15.62
CA ALA A 619 -28.42 40.56 -16.46
C ALA A 619 -28.58 41.89 -15.71
N ARG A 620 -27.99 42.96 -16.25
CA ARG A 620 -28.00 44.29 -15.61
C ARG A 620 -29.02 45.25 -16.19
N SER A 621 -29.26 45.18 -17.50
CA SER A 621 -30.34 45.95 -18.16
C SER A 621 -31.69 45.74 -17.44
N PRO A 622 -32.37 46.82 -17.00
CA PRO A 622 -33.73 46.74 -16.46
C PRO A 622 -34.78 46.47 -17.55
N VAL A 623 -34.40 46.63 -18.82
CA VAL A 623 -35.25 46.38 -19.99
C VAL A 623 -35.10 44.91 -20.41
N ALA A 624 -36.18 44.15 -20.25
CA ALA A 624 -36.33 42.80 -20.78
C ALA A 624 -37.00 42.85 -22.16
N GLN A 625 -36.50 42.08 -23.11
CA GLN A 625 -36.97 42.03 -24.51
C GLN A 625 -37.72 40.74 -24.80
N GLN A 626 -38.31 40.64 -26.00
CA GLN A 626 -38.88 39.39 -26.52
C GLN A 626 -37.90 38.76 -27.52
N THR A 627 -37.58 37.48 -27.37
CA THR A 627 -36.73 36.74 -28.32
C THR A 627 -37.40 36.48 -29.66
N LYS A 628 -38.73 36.63 -29.79
CA LYS A 628 -39.45 36.68 -31.07
C LYS A 628 -40.53 37.76 -31.03
N PHE A 629 -40.53 38.65 -32.03
CA PHE A 629 -41.53 39.71 -32.15
C PHE A 629 -42.96 39.13 -32.20
N GLY A 630 -43.89 39.75 -31.46
CA GLY A 630 -45.33 39.47 -31.55
C GLY A 630 -45.84 38.21 -30.83
N HIS A 631 -44.97 37.31 -30.36
CA HIS A 631 -45.40 36.13 -29.61
C HIS A 631 -45.52 36.38 -28.10
N ARG A 632 -46.60 35.87 -27.49
CA ARG A 632 -46.74 35.83 -26.04
C ARG A 632 -45.89 34.68 -25.47
N PHE A 633 -44.96 35.01 -24.59
CA PHE A 633 -44.42 34.02 -23.65
C PHE A 633 -45.44 33.69 -22.56
N THR A 634 -45.44 32.44 -22.13
CA THR A 634 -46.17 31.97 -20.94
C THR A 634 -45.55 32.60 -19.69
N VAL A 635 -46.36 32.90 -18.66
CA VAL A 635 -45.85 33.50 -17.42
C VAL A 635 -45.09 32.46 -16.62
N GLY A 636 -43.76 32.54 -16.62
CA GLY A 636 -42.88 31.71 -15.80
C GLY A 636 -41.47 31.60 -16.38
N ASP A 637 -41.36 31.27 -17.66
CA ASP A 637 -40.07 31.05 -18.32
C ASP A 637 -39.38 32.39 -18.63
N THR A 638 -38.10 32.47 -18.30
CA THR A 638 -37.26 33.66 -18.45
C THR A 638 -36.05 33.34 -19.32
N ASP A 639 -36.17 33.65 -20.60
CA ASP A 639 -35.12 33.48 -21.60
C ASP A 639 -33.95 34.47 -21.41
N LEU A 640 -32.88 34.28 -22.18
CA LEU A 640 -31.65 35.08 -22.13
C LEU A 640 -31.90 36.59 -22.17
N PHE A 641 -32.91 37.04 -22.92
CA PHE A 641 -33.25 38.46 -23.06
C PHE A 641 -34.40 38.90 -22.12
N GLY A 642 -35.01 37.94 -21.41
CA GLY A 642 -36.23 38.05 -20.62
C GLY A 642 -36.08 38.44 -19.15
N ARG A 643 -37.21 38.54 -18.46
CA ARG A 643 -37.34 39.37 -17.25
C ARG A 643 -37.01 38.69 -15.92
N GLY A 644 -35.73 38.45 -15.69
CA GLY A 644 -35.15 38.26 -14.36
C GLY A 644 -33.89 39.11 -14.16
N LYS A 645 -33.71 39.67 -12.94
CA LYS A 645 -32.44 40.30 -12.52
C LYS A 645 -31.52 39.31 -11.79
N ASP A 646 -32.09 38.29 -11.16
CA ASP A 646 -31.38 37.31 -10.33
C ASP A 646 -30.99 36.03 -11.10
N ASN A 647 -31.46 35.88 -12.34
CA ASN A 647 -31.17 34.74 -13.22
C ASN A 647 -29.66 34.67 -13.53
N LYS A 648 -29.04 33.57 -13.11
CA LYS A 648 -27.60 33.31 -13.27
C LYS A 648 -27.42 32.29 -14.39
N ASN A 649 -27.24 32.78 -15.61
CA ASN A 649 -26.92 31.91 -16.74
C ASN A 649 -25.44 31.50 -16.64
N LEU A 650 -25.13 30.23 -16.88
CA LEU A 650 -23.79 29.69 -16.65
C LEU A 650 -23.11 29.35 -17.97
N PHE A 651 -21.94 29.93 -18.19
CA PHE A 651 -21.08 29.68 -19.34
C PHE A 651 -19.90 28.76 -18.97
N ARG A 652 -19.64 27.81 -19.86
CA ARG A 652 -18.50 26.88 -19.87
C ARG A 652 -17.64 27.16 -21.10
N LEU A 653 -16.32 27.11 -20.94
CA LEU A 653 -15.35 27.14 -22.04
C LEU A 653 -14.87 25.70 -22.31
N THR A 654 -14.80 25.29 -23.58
CA THR A 654 -14.25 23.97 -23.94
C THR A 654 -12.76 23.85 -23.59
N PRO A 655 -12.21 22.64 -23.38
CA PRO A 655 -10.79 22.45 -23.04
C PRO A 655 -9.83 23.10 -24.04
N ASP A 656 -10.15 23.03 -25.34
CA ASP A 656 -9.37 23.62 -26.41
C ASP A 656 -9.57 25.14 -26.58
N GLY A 657 -10.46 25.76 -25.79
CA GLY A 657 -10.77 27.18 -25.82
C GLY A 657 -11.54 27.65 -27.06
N LYS A 658 -12.04 26.74 -27.91
CA LYS A 658 -12.68 27.10 -29.19
C LYS A 658 -14.18 27.37 -29.09
N GLU A 659 -14.86 26.96 -28.02
CA GLU A 659 -16.30 27.17 -27.88
C GLU A 659 -16.72 27.61 -26.47
N LEU A 660 -17.68 28.52 -26.41
CA LEU A 660 -18.41 28.90 -25.21
C LEU A 660 -19.81 28.29 -25.27
N LEU A 661 -20.13 27.49 -24.25
CA LEU A 661 -21.37 26.75 -24.10
C LEU A 661 -22.13 27.26 -22.88
N CYS A 662 -23.40 27.63 -23.03
CA CYS A 662 -24.26 28.04 -21.93
C CYS A 662 -25.61 27.35 -21.97
N ILE A 663 -26.15 27.06 -20.78
CA ILE A 663 -27.56 26.68 -20.61
C ILE A 663 -28.24 27.76 -19.77
N THR A 664 -29.40 28.26 -20.22
CA THR A 664 -30.23 29.20 -19.45
C THR A 664 -31.24 28.47 -18.57
N GLU A 665 -31.82 29.14 -17.59
CA GLU A 665 -32.87 28.56 -16.73
C GLU A 665 -34.12 28.15 -17.55
N ALA A 666 -34.41 28.88 -18.64
CA ALA A 666 -35.41 28.52 -19.66
C ALA A 666 -34.99 27.37 -20.60
N LYS A 667 -33.86 26.70 -20.33
CA LYS A 667 -33.31 25.55 -21.06
C LYS A 667 -32.92 25.87 -22.51
N GLU A 668 -32.53 27.12 -22.79
CA GLU A 668 -31.93 27.47 -24.06
C GLU A 668 -30.49 26.97 -24.10
N LEU A 669 -30.11 26.30 -25.18
CA LEU A 669 -28.74 25.85 -25.42
C LEU A 669 -28.04 26.86 -26.32
N ILE A 670 -27.06 27.58 -25.76
CA ILE A 670 -26.28 28.61 -26.44
C ILE A 670 -24.90 28.04 -26.75
N ARG A 671 -24.52 28.07 -28.03
CA ARG A 671 -23.20 27.66 -28.52
C ARG A 671 -22.58 28.79 -29.32
N LEU A 672 -21.43 29.28 -28.86
CA LEU A 672 -20.65 30.35 -29.49
C LEU A 672 -19.23 29.87 -29.83
N SER A 673 -18.66 30.39 -30.90
CA SER A 673 -17.23 30.25 -31.27
C SER A 673 -16.61 31.65 -31.46
N PRO A 674 -15.28 31.82 -31.39
CA PRO A 674 -14.63 33.11 -31.62
C PRO A 674 -14.98 33.68 -33.00
N ASP A 675 -15.30 34.98 -33.04
CA ASP A 675 -15.37 35.72 -34.30
C ASP A 675 -13.95 35.92 -34.84
N ALA A 676 -13.74 35.60 -36.12
CA ALA A 676 -12.46 35.80 -36.79
C ALA A 676 -12.26 37.26 -37.24
N ALA A 677 -13.33 38.06 -37.28
CA ALA A 677 -13.24 39.49 -37.55
C ALA A 677 -12.67 40.23 -36.32
N PRO A 678 -11.55 40.98 -36.47
CA PRO A 678 -11.06 41.82 -35.39
C PRO A 678 -12.06 42.96 -35.13
N ALA A 679 -12.77 42.88 -34.02
CA ALA A 679 -13.68 43.94 -33.59
C ALA A 679 -12.92 45.26 -33.39
N SER A 680 -13.59 46.38 -33.68
CA SER A 680 -13.17 47.67 -33.13
C SER A 680 -13.12 47.54 -31.60
N LYS A 681 -12.05 48.05 -30.97
CA LYS A 681 -11.94 48.03 -29.51
C LYS A 681 -13.16 48.75 -28.93
N PRO A 682 -13.93 48.13 -27.99
CA PRO A 682 -15.05 48.79 -27.35
C PRO A 682 -14.64 50.13 -26.76
N LEU A 683 -15.49 51.15 -26.94
CA LEU A 683 -15.35 52.42 -26.27
C LEU A 683 -15.46 52.19 -24.75
N ASP A 684 -14.59 52.87 -23.99
CA ASP A 684 -14.70 52.88 -22.53
C ASP A 684 -15.97 53.60 -22.06
N GLN A 685 -16.39 53.34 -20.82
CA GLN A 685 -17.61 53.89 -20.25
C GLN A 685 -17.66 55.43 -20.25
N GLU A 686 -16.52 56.11 -20.10
CA GLU A 686 -16.47 57.58 -20.12
C GLU A 686 -16.67 58.12 -21.54
N SER A 687 -16.08 57.45 -22.54
CA SER A 687 -16.25 57.73 -23.96
C SER A 687 -17.70 57.48 -24.42
N VAL A 688 -18.34 56.39 -24.00
CA VAL A 688 -19.77 56.13 -24.28
C VAL A 688 -20.68 57.15 -23.58
N ALA A 689 -20.37 57.55 -22.34
CA ALA A 689 -21.10 58.60 -21.63
C ALA A 689 -20.98 59.97 -22.31
N LYS A 690 -19.81 60.32 -22.87
CA LYS A 690 -19.60 61.53 -23.69
C LYS A 690 -20.40 61.47 -24.99
N LEU A 691 -20.35 60.33 -25.68
CA LEU A 691 -21.08 60.09 -26.93
C LEU A 691 -22.60 60.25 -26.74
N TRP A 692 -23.16 59.67 -25.67
CA TRP A 692 -24.57 59.88 -25.31
C TRP A 692 -24.92 61.37 -25.07
N LYS A 693 -24.07 62.12 -24.37
CA LYS A 693 -24.28 63.57 -24.15
C LYS A 693 -24.21 64.39 -25.44
N GLN A 694 -23.47 63.92 -26.45
CA GLN A 694 -23.43 64.53 -27.80
C GLN A 694 -24.69 64.16 -28.62
N THR A 695 -25.06 62.88 -28.63
CA THR A 695 -26.30 62.36 -29.24
C THR A 695 -27.54 63.14 -28.76
N CYS A 696 -27.64 63.37 -27.46
CA CYS A 696 -28.74 64.08 -26.80
C CYS A 696 -28.48 65.59 -26.61
N ALA A 697 -27.58 66.19 -27.39
CA ALA A 697 -27.34 67.63 -27.35
C ALA A 697 -28.57 68.42 -27.86
N LYS A 698 -28.72 69.66 -27.38
CA LYS A 698 -29.86 70.51 -27.74
C LYS A 698 -29.87 70.79 -29.25
N GLY A 699 -30.96 70.45 -29.92
CA GLY A 699 -31.12 70.62 -31.36
C GLY A 699 -30.57 69.47 -32.21
N SER A 700 -30.00 68.42 -31.60
CA SER A 700 -29.69 67.18 -32.31
C SER A 700 -30.97 66.59 -32.92
N ARG A 701 -30.90 66.14 -34.18
CA ARG A 701 -32.02 65.57 -34.93
C ARG A 701 -31.67 64.20 -35.46
N TRP A 702 -32.62 63.27 -35.35
CA TRP A 702 -32.46 61.88 -35.79
C TRP A 702 -33.66 61.47 -36.63
N ARG A 703 -33.46 60.75 -37.73
CA ARG A 703 -34.52 60.31 -38.65
C ARG A 703 -34.36 58.84 -39.02
N GLY A 704 -35.49 58.15 -39.16
CA GLY A 704 -35.53 56.77 -39.63
C GLY A 704 -36.95 56.22 -39.56
N ASP A 705 -37.06 54.90 -39.44
CA ASP A 705 -38.34 54.21 -39.49
C ASP A 705 -38.82 53.77 -38.11
N LEU A 706 -40.13 53.95 -37.87
CA LEU A 706 -40.90 53.37 -36.78
C LEU A 706 -41.69 52.18 -37.35
N VAL A 707 -41.37 50.96 -36.90
CA VAL A 707 -42.03 49.71 -37.32
C VAL A 707 -42.96 49.24 -36.21
N ASN A 708 -44.26 49.21 -36.47
CA ASN A 708 -45.25 48.55 -35.61
C ASN A 708 -45.52 47.12 -36.12
N THR A 709 -44.98 46.14 -35.40
CA THR A 709 -45.01 44.71 -35.77
C THR A 709 -46.41 44.09 -35.69
N LYS A 710 -47.32 44.70 -34.95
CA LYS A 710 -48.69 44.21 -34.70
C LYS A 710 -49.72 44.77 -35.67
N ALA A 711 -49.50 46.00 -36.15
CA ALA A 711 -50.24 46.62 -37.24
C ALA A 711 -49.66 46.24 -38.62
N ASN A 712 -48.46 45.65 -38.66
CA ASN A 712 -47.67 45.42 -39.87
C ASN A 712 -47.50 46.74 -40.68
N GLN A 713 -47.10 47.80 -39.99
CA GLN A 713 -47.01 49.16 -40.52
C GLN A 713 -45.64 49.76 -40.23
N THR A 714 -45.04 50.40 -41.23
CA THR A 714 -43.83 51.23 -41.08
C THR A 714 -44.16 52.70 -41.32
N LEU A 715 -43.59 53.59 -40.52
CA LEU A 715 -43.75 55.04 -40.63
C LEU A 715 -42.40 55.76 -40.50
N GLU A 716 -42.07 56.61 -41.47
CA GLU A 716 -40.89 57.46 -41.40
C GLU A 716 -41.10 58.60 -40.38
N VAL A 717 -40.22 58.66 -39.39
CA VAL A 717 -40.29 59.58 -38.24
C VAL A 717 -38.98 60.35 -38.02
N GLN A 718 -39.10 61.53 -37.40
CA GLN A 718 -37.98 62.33 -36.93
C GLN A 718 -38.12 62.57 -35.42
N LEU A 719 -37.02 62.40 -34.70
CA LEU A 719 -36.85 62.70 -33.27
C LEU A 719 -35.94 63.93 -33.14
N ASP A 720 -36.46 64.99 -32.51
CA ASP A 720 -35.76 66.25 -32.27
C ASP A 720 -35.52 66.45 -30.77
N PHE A 721 -34.26 66.66 -30.36
CA PHE A 721 -33.90 66.97 -28.97
C PHE A 721 -34.18 68.46 -28.67
N ILE A 722 -35.29 68.73 -27.97
CA ILE A 722 -35.81 70.08 -27.72
C ILE A 722 -35.01 70.79 -26.62
N THR A 723 -34.65 70.05 -25.56
CA THR A 723 -33.60 70.45 -24.62
C THR A 723 -32.35 69.62 -24.88
N GLY A 724 -31.21 70.06 -24.33
CA GLY A 724 -30.12 69.13 -24.04
C GLY A 724 -30.44 68.33 -22.78
N VAL A 725 -29.53 67.45 -22.41
CA VAL A 725 -29.54 66.75 -21.11
C VAL A 725 -29.11 67.71 -20.01
N ASP A 726 -29.84 67.77 -18.89
CA ASP A 726 -29.45 68.54 -17.70
C ASP A 726 -28.50 67.78 -16.75
N ASP A 727 -28.04 68.42 -15.68
CA ASP A 727 -27.08 67.84 -14.71
C ASP A 727 -27.65 66.61 -13.95
N VAL A 728 -28.97 66.43 -13.93
CA VAL A 728 -29.67 65.30 -13.29
C VAL A 728 -30.06 64.22 -14.33
N GLY A 729 -29.78 64.48 -15.62
CA GLY A 729 -30.03 63.60 -16.74
C GLY A 729 -31.34 63.85 -17.48
N ASN A 730 -32.16 64.84 -17.11
CA ASN A 730 -33.47 65.04 -17.74
C ASN A 730 -33.35 65.59 -19.17
N VAL A 731 -34.27 65.19 -20.05
CA VAL A 731 -34.30 65.63 -21.45
C VAL A 731 -35.74 65.63 -22.02
N ASP A 732 -36.07 66.68 -22.77
CA ASP A 732 -37.32 66.82 -23.53
C ASP A 732 -37.06 66.57 -25.03
N VAL A 733 -37.88 65.73 -25.67
CA VAL A 733 -37.80 65.46 -27.12
C VAL A 733 -39.17 65.54 -27.78
N GLU A 734 -39.21 65.85 -29.08
CA GLU A 734 -40.41 65.71 -29.92
C GLU A 734 -40.18 64.62 -30.96
N ILE A 735 -41.16 63.72 -31.14
CA ILE A 735 -41.21 62.78 -32.27
C ILE A 735 -42.32 63.23 -33.21
N SER A 736 -42.02 63.30 -34.52
CA SER A 736 -42.95 63.75 -35.56
C SER A 736 -42.88 62.85 -36.80
N SER A 737 -43.97 62.82 -37.59
CA SER A 737 -43.96 62.12 -38.89
C SER A 737 -43.34 63.01 -39.96
N VAL A 738 -42.36 62.47 -40.71
CA VAL A 738 -41.67 63.22 -41.79
C VAL A 738 -42.66 63.61 -42.89
N LYS A 739 -43.55 62.68 -43.26
CA LYS A 739 -44.58 62.85 -44.29
C LYS A 739 -45.79 63.64 -43.80
N GLN A 740 -46.09 63.60 -42.50
CA GLN A 740 -47.22 64.34 -41.91
C GLN A 740 -46.74 65.23 -40.75
N ARG A 741 -45.96 66.28 -41.06
CA ARG A 741 -45.28 67.19 -40.09
C ARG A 741 -46.19 67.95 -39.08
N LYS A 742 -47.50 67.77 -39.16
CA LYS A 742 -48.50 68.24 -38.19
C LYS A 742 -48.75 67.23 -37.05
N LEU A 743 -48.43 65.95 -37.26
CA LEU A 743 -48.45 64.94 -36.20
C LEU A 743 -47.15 65.08 -35.39
N ARG A 744 -47.28 65.37 -34.10
CA ARG A 744 -46.16 65.73 -33.20
C ARG A 744 -46.46 65.25 -31.79
N MET A 745 -45.47 64.65 -31.15
CA MET A 745 -45.61 64.03 -29.83
C MET A 745 -44.43 64.41 -28.91
N PRO A 746 -44.68 65.22 -27.88
CA PRO A 746 -43.67 65.55 -26.89
C PRO A 746 -43.49 64.43 -25.85
N PHE A 747 -42.24 64.12 -25.56
CA PHE A 747 -41.82 63.19 -24.51
C PHE A 747 -40.87 63.92 -23.54
N LYS A 748 -40.95 63.54 -22.26
CA LYS A 748 -40.01 63.93 -21.21
C LYS A 748 -39.35 62.67 -20.67
N GLY A 749 -38.05 62.67 -20.47
CA GLY A 749 -37.35 61.51 -19.98
C GLY A 749 -36.03 61.82 -19.31
N LYS A 750 -35.23 60.78 -19.17
CA LYS A 750 -33.94 60.81 -18.49
C LYS A 750 -32.94 59.94 -19.25
N LEU A 751 -31.71 60.45 -19.33
CA LEU A 751 -30.53 59.72 -19.76
C LEU A 751 -29.80 59.19 -18.51
N GLU A 752 -29.79 57.88 -18.33
CA GLU A 752 -29.22 57.19 -17.16
C GLU A 752 -27.86 56.58 -17.55
N LEU A 753 -26.77 57.28 -17.20
CA LEU A 753 -25.38 56.93 -17.55
C LEU A 753 -24.63 56.20 -16.42
N ASP A 754 -25.36 55.47 -15.58
CA ASP A 754 -24.79 54.63 -14.53
C ASP A 754 -24.15 53.33 -15.09
N ASP A 755 -23.50 52.59 -14.20
CA ASP A 755 -22.76 51.36 -14.50
C ASP A 755 -23.61 50.21 -15.10
N ASP A 756 -24.95 50.23 -14.94
CA ASP A 756 -25.86 49.21 -15.48
C ASP A 756 -26.52 49.67 -16.81
N ASN A 757 -26.70 50.98 -17.01
CA ASN A 757 -27.51 51.54 -18.11
C ASN A 757 -26.71 52.18 -19.26
N VAL A 758 -25.51 52.72 -19.02
CA VAL A 758 -24.71 53.50 -20.00
C VAL A 758 -24.46 52.79 -21.34
N ASN A 759 -24.22 51.47 -21.30
CA ASN A 759 -24.00 50.63 -22.48
C ASN A 759 -25.26 49.82 -22.88
N ALA A 760 -26.43 50.24 -22.40
CA ALA A 760 -27.71 49.58 -22.65
C ALA A 760 -28.74 50.63 -23.09
N PHE A 761 -29.99 50.51 -22.65
CA PHE A 761 -31.06 51.45 -22.97
C PHE A 761 -31.03 52.69 -22.05
N ALA A 762 -29.92 53.44 -22.13
CA ALA A 762 -29.65 54.58 -21.26
C ALA A 762 -30.70 55.70 -21.36
N LEU A 763 -31.27 55.94 -22.55
CA LEU A 763 -32.25 57.00 -22.75
C LEU A 763 -33.66 56.45 -22.60
N ARG A 764 -34.32 56.78 -21.47
CA ARG A 764 -35.69 56.40 -21.16
C ARG A 764 -36.61 57.61 -21.21
N LEU A 765 -37.57 57.58 -22.14
CA LEU A 765 -38.52 58.66 -22.40
C LEU A 765 -39.94 58.24 -22.01
N LYS A 766 -40.70 59.15 -21.42
CA LYS A 766 -42.13 58.98 -21.11
C LYS A 766 -42.94 60.06 -21.82
N ARG A 767 -44.14 59.70 -22.23
CA ARG A 767 -45.06 60.61 -22.94
C ARG A 767 -45.41 61.81 -22.05
N ALA A 768 -45.19 63.03 -22.55
CA ALA A 768 -45.38 64.27 -21.77
C ALA A 768 -46.85 64.72 -21.74
N ALA A 769 -47.56 64.56 -22.85
CA ALA A 769 -48.94 65.01 -23.04
C ALA A 769 -49.66 64.20 -24.14
N ARG A 770 -50.93 64.50 -24.40
CA ARG A 770 -51.61 64.01 -25.61
C ARG A 770 -51.23 64.86 -26.82
N GLY A 771 -50.26 64.40 -27.60
CA GLY A 771 -49.86 65.02 -28.87
C GLY A 771 -50.93 64.91 -29.96
N ILE A 772 -50.81 65.76 -30.98
CA ILE A 772 -51.69 65.74 -32.16
C ILE A 772 -51.26 64.58 -33.06
N GLY A 773 -52.21 63.73 -33.46
CA GLY A 773 -51.92 62.57 -34.31
C GLY A 773 -51.40 61.33 -33.57
N ASP A 774 -51.49 61.31 -32.24
CA ASP A 774 -50.98 60.26 -31.35
C ASP A 774 -51.14 58.83 -31.90
N SER A 775 -52.40 58.40 -32.10
CA SER A 775 -52.76 57.06 -32.56
C SER A 775 -52.49 56.79 -34.04
N ALA A 776 -51.77 57.68 -34.72
CA ALA A 776 -51.36 57.60 -36.11
C ALA A 776 -49.83 57.70 -36.30
N ILE A 777 -49.09 58.09 -35.26
CA ILE A 777 -47.64 57.83 -35.18
C ILE A 777 -47.42 56.47 -34.52
N PHE A 778 -47.90 56.31 -33.28
CA PHE A 778 -47.86 55.03 -32.56
C PHE A 778 -49.28 54.43 -32.51
N GLY A 779 -49.38 53.11 -32.49
CA GLY A 779 -50.64 52.38 -32.53
C GLY A 779 -51.46 52.48 -31.24
N LYS A 780 -52.72 52.02 -31.26
CA LYS A 780 -53.63 52.06 -30.10
C LYS A 780 -53.12 51.31 -28.85
N SER A 781 -52.07 50.50 -28.95
CA SER A 781 -51.41 49.86 -27.80
C SER A 781 -50.39 50.77 -27.09
N ALA A 782 -49.87 51.79 -27.76
CA ALA A 782 -48.86 52.71 -27.22
C ALA A 782 -49.41 53.78 -26.27
N ASN A 783 -50.69 53.71 -25.90
CA ASN A 783 -51.38 54.74 -25.11
C ASN A 783 -50.69 55.05 -23.76
N ASN A 784 -50.00 54.07 -23.17
CA ASN A 784 -49.19 54.21 -21.94
C ASN A 784 -47.67 54.02 -22.20
N GLY A 785 -47.22 54.21 -23.44
CA GLY A 785 -45.90 53.82 -23.90
C GLY A 785 -44.75 54.54 -23.18
N GLU A 786 -43.85 53.76 -22.62
CA GLU A 786 -42.49 54.21 -22.32
C GLU A 786 -41.61 53.87 -23.53
N LEU A 787 -40.79 54.83 -23.94
CA LEU A 787 -39.78 54.69 -24.99
C LEU A 787 -38.42 54.43 -24.35
N TYR A 788 -37.68 53.47 -24.90
CA TYR A 788 -36.34 53.11 -24.46
C TYR A 788 -35.42 53.13 -25.68
N PHE A 789 -34.33 53.89 -25.61
CA PHE A 789 -33.32 53.96 -26.67
C PHE A 789 -31.95 53.51 -26.17
N ARG A 790 -31.25 52.75 -27.02
CA ARG A 790 -29.81 52.48 -26.95
C ARG A 790 -29.11 53.14 -28.15
N LEU A 791 -27.78 53.25 -28.07
CA LEU A 791 -26.94 53.50 -29.24
C LEU A 791 -26.50 52.19 -29.90
N SER A 792 -26.12 52.26 -31.17
CA SER A 792 -25.24 51.28 -31.82
C SER A 792 -23.82 51.32 -31.21
N PRO A 793 -23.00 50.26 -31.36
CA PRO A 793 -21.66 50.20 -30.76
C PRO A 793 -20.68 51.30 -31.22
N ASP A 794 -20.95 51.92 -32.36
CA ASP A 794 -20.20 53.03 -32.97
C ASP A 794 -20.88 54.41 -32.80
N GLY A 795 -22.10 54.44 -32.24
CA GLY A 795 -22.90 55.66 -32.08
C GLY A 795 -23.59 56.20 -33.34
N SER A 796 -23.52 55.50 -34.48
CA SER A 796 -24.13 55.97 -35.74
C SER A 796 -25.66 55.80 -35.80
N GLU A 797 -26.27 55.02 -34.90
CA GLU A 797 -27.70 54.74 -34.87
C GLU A 797 -28.28 54.84 -33.44
N LEU A 798 -29.47 55.43 -33.31
CA LEU A 798 -30.33 55.37 -32.13
C LEU A 798 -31.39 54.28 -32.36
N ILE A 799 -31.31 53.21 -31.56
CA ILE A 799 -32.12 52.00 -31.67
C ILE A 799 -33.12 52.00 -30.50
N GLY A 800 -34.40 52.15 -30.82
CA GLY A 800 -35.48 52.42 -29.88
C GLY A 800 -36.58 51.37 -29.85
N MET A 801 -37.23 51.22 -28.70
CA MET A 801 -38.39 50.35 -28.50
C MET A 801 -39.51 51.11 -27.79
N ALA A 802 -40.76 50.89 -28.20
CA ALA A 802 -41.97 51.44 -27.57
C ALA A 802 -42.98 50.33 -27.22
N GLY A 803 -43.70 50.54 -26.11
CA GLY A 803 -44.74 49.63 -25.67
C GLY A 803 -44.91 49.58 -24.15
N ALA A 804 -45.44 48.46 -23.68
CA ALA A 804 -45.51 48.14 -22.25
C ALA A 804 -44.38 47.17 -21.87
N PRO A 805 -43.93 47.12 -20.60
CA PRO A 805 -42.90 46.16 -20.18
C PRO A 805 -43.23 44.72 -20.58
N ASN A 806 -42.26 44.04 -21.20
CA ASN A 806 -42.36 42.69 -21.79
C ASN A 806 -43.34 42.57 -22.98
N LYS A 807 -43.83 43.68 -23.52
CA LYS A 807 -44.75 43.80 -24.67
C LYS A 807 -44.35 45.01 -25.53
N TRP A 808 -43.16 44.93 -26.08
CA TRP A 808 -42.68 45.82 -27.14
C TRP A 808 -43.37 45.40 -28.43
N GLU A 809 -44.13 46.32 -29.03
CA GLU A 809 -44.87 46.08 -30.27
C GLU A 809 -44.36 46.99 -31.41
N GLU A 810 -43.49 47.95 -31.06
CA GLU A 810 -43.05 49.08 -31.86
C GLU A 810 -41.56 49.33 -31.67
N PHE A 811 -40.86 49.59 -32.78
CA PHE A 811 -39.40 49.60 -32.86
C PHE A 811 -38.95 50.76 -33.75
N LEU A 812 -37.86 51.43 -33.40
CA LEU A 812 -37.36 52.62 -34.08
C LEU A 812 -35.88 52.45 -34.41
N ASP A 813 -35.48 52.63 -35.66
CA ASP A 813 -34.09 52.62 -36.08
C ASP A 813 -33.76 53.97 -36.74
N LEU A 814 -33.08 54.86 -35.99
CA LEU A 814 -32.90 56.26 -36.34
C LEU A 814 -31.42 56.61 -36.56
N LYS A 815 -31.13 57.46 -37.56
CA LYS A 815 -29.77 57.93 -37.91
C LYS A 815 -29.66 59.45 -37.74
N PRO A 816 -28.48 60.00 -37.45
CA PRO A 816 -28.32 61.44 -37.23
C PRO A 816 -28.50 62.20 -38.54
N LEU A 817 -29.28 63.28 -38.51
CA LEU A 817 -29.39 64.20 -39.64
C LEU A 817 -28.18 65.14 -39.65
N THR A 818 -27.34 65.03 -40.67
CA THR A 818 -26.20 65.95 -40.86
C THR A 818 -26.60 67.10 -41.78
N ALA A 819 -25.84 68.21 -41.74
CA ALA A 819 -26.08 69.38 -42.59
C ALA A 819 -25.98 69.10 -44.10
N GLU A 820 -25.42 67.95 -44.50
CA GLU A 820 -25.40 67.48 -45.88
C GLU A 820 -26.69 66.71 -46.24
N THR A 821 -27.28 65.97 -45.30
CA THR A 821 -28.54 65.24 -45.52
C THR A 821 -29.73 66.19 -45.71
N GLU A 822 -29.73 67.36 -45.08
CA GLU A 822 -30.80 68.34 -45.28
C GLU A 822 -30.83 68.89 -46.72
N LYS A 823 -29.66 69.08 -47.36
CA LYS A 823 -29.55 69.62 -48.73
C LYS A 823 -30.17 68.72 -49.80
N SER A 824 -29.98 67.40 -49.74
CA SER A 824 -30.59 66.48 -50.70
C SER A 824 -32.12 66.45 -50.57
N SER A 825 -32.65 66.58 -49.34
CA SER A 825 -34.09 66.63 -49.10
C SER A 825 -34.77 67.92 -49.58
N SER A 826 -34.01 69.02 -49.74
CA SER A 826 -34.54 70.28 -50.27
C SER A 826 -34.63 70.35 -51.81
N ALA A 827 -34.13 69.34 -52.53
CA ALA A 827 -34.12 69.30 -54.00
C ALA A 827 -35.31 68.56 -54.63
N GLY A 828 -36.23 68.01 -53.82
CA GLY A 828 -37.40 67.24 -54.28
C GLY A 828 -38.68 67.72 -53.60
N ASN A 829 -39.20 68.87 -54.03
CA ASN A 829 -40.39 69.52 -53.50
C ASN A 829 -41.04 70.42 -54.58
#